data_AF-A0A970BDR4-F1
#
_entry.id   AF-A0A970BDR4-F1
#
_cell.length_a   1.000
_cell.length_b   1.000
_cell.length_c   1.000
_cell.angle_alpha   90.00
_cell.angle_beta   90.00
_cell.angle_gamma   90.00
#
_symmetry.space_group_name_H-M   'P 1'
#
loop_
_entity.id
_entity.type
_entity.pdbx_description
1 polymer ?
#
loop_
_entity_poly.entity_id
_entity_poly.type
_entity_poly.pdbx_seq_one_letter_code
_entity_poly.pdbx_strand_id
1 'polypeptide(L)'
;STVIINIDLFNRGKAVATGVKAVLAPNNCPYIINCSSTQRSYPAIGKYETETNTSAYQFTISSSYSGQPLNFILQVTNQYGKTWNLEFDLCNRPDPLAIQLTDTYFTSDINSIKVFWTPDSQAVGYNIYRCDADANGDEVGNYEKLNTFIFPAAFYNDEGLPELTKYYYKISAVSESGNESTPTQALPAWTSYSLMDAYPISMNITGTIRGSINVEDVFGDGNKEIFTSISQSDHTNGYLIGLKFDGTEWFNLDGNVTNKSGFAELGIDTWCTPAIGELEPNGGYKVLSMTRKVNFNSNKIFCHSALEDPLEPNPLNIANWEHIFSGDQCLRGPMIADVNNDGISECIFYGDYGGVNIRSSSGGLLYSFVRNDHRVTYSALAIADLNGNGNKEIIGCYYQGDTPGLYIWNYDGTNFGNQQPFYSLSGYKFKGSVVVCDLNNNGKKDILTIAINESTNKARVIALEINSNGTYTNIWNSTQTINISDPYPLAIEISVGDLNNDGNLEVVVVGDDGIYIWSNTGSLFNFVPLNFPDMSGRLALLADVDNDHEAEIIITYGKTIDAYKMDGTRVLGFPLQVEEDIEGYPCIADIDNDGQNEIIVGSGSKVYAWKTVGNPDIIEWGCQRANPLNTGEYTPVPCQDIIISENTIETWITDHYICGNITIEPNATLTILDNILHMRKNATITIRPSGKLVVNGGIITNSNDYEMWSGIIVEGTANTAQTYNTHACVDLKNGALI
;
A
#
# COMPACT_ATOMS: atom_id res chain seq x y z
N SER A 1 12.75 52.85 25.13
CA SER A 1 12.04 51.88 25.99
C SER A 1 13.03 51.07 26.82
N THR A 2 12.65 50.65 28.03
CA THR A 2 13.46 49.74 28.85
C THR A 2 13.23 48.30 28.42
N VAL A 3 14.29 47.54 28.23
CA VAL A 3 14.28 46.12 27.88
C VAL A 3 14.91 45.32 29.00
N ILE A 4 14.29 44.19 29.35
CA ILE A 4 14.77 43.24 30.34
C ILE A 4 15.00 41.92 29.59
N ILE A 5 16.21 41.37 29.66
CA ILE A 5 16.56 40.13 28.96
C ILE A 5 17.27 39.15 29.89
N ASN A 6 16.99 37.87 29.69
CA ASN A 6 17.88 36.81 30.12
C ASN A 6 18.75 36.39 28.94
N ILE A 7 19.97 35.96 29.22
CA ILE A 7 20.92 35.45 28.24
C ILE A 7 21.35 34.08 28.74
N ASP A 8 21.22 33.08 27.87
CA ASP A 8 21.64 31.73 28.14
C ASP A 8 23.10 31.52 27.71
N LEU A 9 23.84 30.71 28.46
CA LEU A 9 25.21 30.32 28.12
C LEU A 9 25.29 28.81 27.88
N PHE A 10 25.70 28.43 26.68
CA PHE A 10 25.97 27.04 26.31
C PHE A 10 27.44 26.66 26.50
N ASN A 11 27.71 25.59 27.26
CA ASN A 11 29.07 25.13 27.51
C ASN A 11 29.56 24.12 26.45
N ARG A 12 30.34 24.61 25.48
CA ARG A 12 31.04 23.78 24.47
C ARG A 12 32.27 23.03 25.00
N GLY A 13 32.62 23.20 26.27
CA GLY A 13 33.78 22.61 26.91
C GLY A 13 33.62 21.11 27.21
N LYS A 14 34.72 20.44 27.57
CA LYS A 14 34.72 19.01 27.93
C LYS A 14 34.43 18.74 29.43
N ALA A 15 34.16 19.78 30.21
CA ALA A 15 33.95 19.72 31.66
C ALA A 15 32.97 20.80 32.11
N VAL A 16 32.46 20.68 33.34
CA VAL A 16 31.54 21.64 33.95
C VAL A 16 32.20 23.02 34.10
N ALA A 17 31.51 24.07 33.68
CA ALA A 17 31.93 25.45 33.89
C ALA A 17 31.36 25.97 35.23
N THR A 18 32.25 26.27 36.18
CA THR A 18 31.88 26.67 37.55
C THR A 18 32.27 28.12 37.86
N GLY A 19 31.48 28.73 38.76
CA GLY A 19 31.63 30.15 39.13
C GLY A 19 31.52 31.09 37.94
N VAL A 20 30.68 30.74 36.97
CA VAL A 20 30.47 31.50 35.73
C VAL A 20 29.73 32.80 36.06
N LYS A 21 30.30 33.90 35.61
CA LYS A 21 29.72 35.22 35.75
C LYS A 21 29.87 36.01 34.47
N ALA A 22 28.93 36.88 34.14
CA ALA A 22 29.03 37.69 32.94
C ALA A 22 28.53 39.13 33.10
N VAL A 23 29.14 40.05 32.35
CA VAL A 23 28.79 41.46 32.25
C VAL A 23 28.38 41.76 30.81
N LEU A 24 27.21 42.39 30.64
CA LEU A 24 26.71 42.82 29.34
C LEU A 24 27.09 44.28 29.07
N ALA A 25 27.63 44.56 27.89
CA ALA A 25 27.94 45.93 27.46
C ALA A 25 27.53 46.13 25.98
N PRO A 26 27.16 47.37 25.57
CA PRO A 26 26.90 47.67 24.16
C PRO A 26 28.20 47.56 23.35
N ASN A 27 28.12 47.06 22.11
CA ASN A 27 29.25 46.98 21.19
C ASN A 27 29.01 47.90 19.98
N ASN A 28 29.55 49.12 20.02
CA ASN A 28 29.42 50.12 18.95
C ASN A 28 27.97 50.36 18.46
N CYS A 29 26.98 50.25 19.35
CA CYS A 29 25.56 50.42 19.01
C CYS A 29 25.03 51.78 19.52
N PRO A 30 24.76 52.75 18.62
CA PRO A 30 24.29 54.09 19.04
C PRO A 30 22.85 54.12 19.54
N TYR A 31 22.11 53.01 19.38
CA TYR A 31 20.70 52.92 19.77
C TYR A 31 20.51 52.46 21.22
N ILE A 32 21.56 51.98 21.89
CA ILE A 32 21.55 51.59 23.31
C ILE A 32 22.00 52.79 24.14
N ILE A 33 21.07 53.41 24.85
CA ILE A 33 21.31 54.65 25.63
C ILE A 33 21.90 54.35 27.02
N ASN A 34 21.49 53.24 27.63
CA ASN A 34 21.96 52.82 28.94
C ASN A 34 21.97 51.30 29.00
N CYS A 35 23.03 50.69 29.56
CA CYS A 35 23.14 49.26 29.77
C CYS A 35 23.84 49.04 31.10
N SER A 36 23.18 48.34 32.04
CA SER A 36 23.76 48.08 33.35
C SER A 36 24.98 47.15 33.21
N SER A 37 26.16 47.62 33.63
CA SER A 37 27.39 46.82 33.73
C SER A 37 27.43 45.90 34.96
N THR A 38 26.32 45.77 35.70
CA THR A 38 26.27 44.89 36.86
C THR A 38 26.42 43.44 36.44
N GLN A 39 27.39 42.76 37.05
CA GLN A 39 27.69 41.36 36.82
C GLN A 39 26.52 40.44 37.23
N ARG A 40 26.28 39.39 36.46
CA ARG A 40 25.32 38.32 36.75
C ARG A 40 26.04 37.01 36.94
N SER A 41 25.53 36.17 37.84
CA SER A 41 26.03 34.81 38.03
C SER A 41 25.18 33.82 37.25
N TYR A 42 25.80 32.73 36.83
CA TYR A 42 25.15 31.57 36.23
C TYR A 42 25.33 30.38 37.17
N PRO A 43 24.39 29.42 37.17
CA PRO A 43 24.62 28.08 37.73
C PRO A 43 25.88 27.40 37.16
N ALA A 44 26.28 26.29 37.77
CA ALA A 44 27.33 25.47 37.19
C ALA A 44 26.80 24.87 35.89
N ILE A 45 27.46 25.17 34.77
CA ILE A 45 26.97 24.76 33.45
C ILE A 45 27.66 23.46 33.09
N GLY A 46 26.92 22.35 33.08
CA GLY A 46 27.47 21.04 32.73
C GLY A 46 28.01 21.00 31.30
N LYS A 47 28.64 19.88 30.94
CA LYS A 47 29.20 19.70 29.60
C LYS A 47 28.04 19.58 28.60
N TYR A 48 28.06 20.41 27.56
CA TYR A 48 26.97 20.48 26.56
C TYR A 48 25.60 20.78 27.16
N GLU A 49 25.59 21.53 28.25
CA GLU A 49 24.36 22.05 28.86
C GLU A 49 24.28 23.57 28.64
N THR A 50 23.07 24.08 28.81
CA THR A 50 22.73 25.50 28.73
C THR A 50 22.17 25.94 30.06
N GLU A 51 22.63 27.07 30.58
CA GLU A 51 22.12 27.65 31.81
C GLU A 51 21.82 29.14 31.64
N THR A 52 20.76 29.59 32.30
CA THR A 52 20.32 30.99 32.28
C THR A 52 20.97 31.77 33.42
N ASN A 53 21.23 33.06 33.20
CA ASN A 53 21.64 33.98 34.25
C ASN A 53 20.62 34.03 35.40
N THR A 54 21.12 34.08 36.64
CA THR A 54 20.30 34.12 37.87
C THR A 54 19.44 35.38 38.05
N SER A 55 19.74 36.46 37.31
CA SER A 55 18.94 37.69 37.32
C SER A 55 19.12 38.45 36.01
N ALA A 56 18.02 38.98 35.47
CA ALA A 56 17.98 39.58 34.15
C ALA A 56 18.93 40.78 33.97
N TYR A 57 19.40 40.97 32.74
CA TYR A 57 20.05 42.19 32.28
C TYR A 57 18.99 43.24 31.92
N GLN A 58 19.36 44.51 32.04
CA GLN A 58 18.48 45.63 31.73
C GLN A 58 19.24 46.73 30.97
N PHE A 59 18.63 47.20 29.89
CA PHE A 59 19.14 48.30 29.08
C PHE A 59 17.99 49.13 28.51
N THR A 60 18.28 50.33 28.00
CA THR A 60 17.29 51.21 27.38
C THR A 60 17.63 51.52 25.93
N ILE A 61 16.66 51.35 25.05
CA ILE A 61 16.77 51.64 23.62
C ILE A 61 16.25 53.06 23.32
N SER A 62 16.94 53.77 22.43
CA SER A 62 16.55 55.06 21.88
C SER A 62 15.19 55.04 21.20
N SER A 63 14.46 56.15 21.30
CA SER A 63 13.21 56.36 20.55
C SER A 63 13.43 56.45 19.03
N SER A 64 14.68 56.63 18.58
CA SER A 64 15.05 56.64 17.17
C SER A 64 15.30 55.24 16.57
N TYR A 65 15.17 54.18 17.38
CA TYR A 65 15.35 52.81 16.91
C TYR A 65 14.19 52.38 16.00
N SER A 66 14.52 51.84 14.82
CA SER A 66 13.55 51.42 13.81
C SER A 66 13.89 50.06 13.19
N GLY A 67 14.51 49.16 13.95
CA GLY A 67 14.82 47.78 13.51
C GLY A 67 16.27 47.54 13.09
N GLN A 68 17.21 48.40 13.45
CA GLN A 68 18.64 48.18 13.21
C GLN A 68 19.22 47.08 14.11
N PRO A 69 20.43 46.56 13.83
CA PRO A 69 21.16 45.67 14.74
C PRO A 69 21.38 46.27 16.13
N LEU A 70 21.22 45.45 17.16
CA LEU A 70 21.49 45.77 18.56
C LEU A 70 22.67 44.93 19.05
N ASN A 71 23.87 45.40 18.72
CA ASN A 71 25.12 44.70 19.02
C ASN A 71 25.57 44.87 20.48
N PHE A 72 25.93 43.75 21.10
CA PHE A 72 26.44 43.65 22.45
C PHE A 72 27.75 42.85 22.50
N ILE A 73 28.48 43.02 23.60
CA ILE A 73 29.55 42.14 24.04
C ILE A 73 29.19 41.62 25.44
N LEU A 74 29.12 40.30 25.58
CA LEU A 74 28.99 39.62 26.85
C LEU A 74 30.36 39.13 27.29
N GLN A 75 30.91 39.79 28.31
CA GLN A 75 32.18 39.39 28.90
C GLN A 75 31.91 38.34 29.99
N VAL A 76 32.28 37.08 29.73
CA VAL A 76 32.08 35.93 30.60
C VAL A 76 33.39 35.58 31.30
N THR A 77 33.37 35.35 32.61
CA THR A 77 34.53 34.92 33.41
C THR A 77 34.16 33.71 34.26
N ASN A 78 35.08 32.75 34.43
CA ASN A 78 34.91 31.61 35.34
C ASN A 78 35.65 31.76 36.67
N GLN A 79 35.49 30.79 37.59
CA GLN A 79 36.15 30.81 38.90
C GLN A 79 37.68 30.84 38.87
N TYR A 80 38.30 30.50 37.73
CA TYR A 80 39.76 30.49 37.55
C TYR A 80 40.29 31.77 36.90
N GLY A 81 39.43 32.77 36.67
CA GLY A 81 39.82 34.05 36.06
C GLY A 81 40.00 34.00 34.54
N LYS A 82 39.60 32.91 33.87
CA LYS A 82 39.56 32.86 32.41
C LYS A 82 38.37 33.68 31.90
N THR A 83 38.61 34.53 30.91
CA THR A 83 37.61 35.43 30.35
C THR A 83 37.39 35.16 28.86
N TRP A 84 36.14 35.25 28.43
CA TRP A 84 35.69 35.22 27.04
C TRP A 84 34.88 36.47 26.74
N ASN A 85 35.02 36.99 25.53
CA ASN A 85 34.22 38.11 25.02
C ASN A 85 33.34 37.55 23.90
N LEU A 86 32.04 37.48 24.15
CA LEU A 86 31.07 36.94 23.21
C LEU A 86 30.31 38.12 22.58
N GLU A 87 30.57 38.38 21.31
CA GLU A 87 29.87 39.43 20.57
C GLU A 87 28.61 38.85 19.94
N PHE A 88 27.49 39.58 20.03
CA PHE A 88 26.22 39.12 19.46
C PHE A 88 25.32 40.31 19.09
N ASP A 89 24.49 40.10 18.06
CA ASP A 89 23.39 41.00 17.71
C ASP A 89 22.10 40.43 18.27
N LEU A 90 21.40 41.17 19.13
CA LEU A 90 20.14 40.74 19.73
C LEU A 90 19.01 40.56 18.69
N CYS A 91 19.11 41.24 17.54
CA CYS A 91 18.09 41.22 16.50
C CYS A 91 18.36 40.20 15.40
N ASN A 92 19.57 39.63 15.33
CA ASN A 92 19.95 38.66 14.31
C ASN A 92 19.28 37.31 14.57
N ARG A 93 18.21 37.00 13.84
CA ARG A 93 17.53 35.71 13.85
C ARG A 93 17.51 35.15 12.43
N PRO A 94 17.72 33.84 12.25
CA PRO A 94 17.52 33.22 10.95
C PRO A 94 16.04 33.35 10.51
N ASP A 95 15.81 33.40 9.20
CA ASP A 95 14.46 33.46 8.64
C ASP A 95 13.80 32.07 8.75
N PRO A 96 12.68 31.90 9.46
CA PRO A 96 11.99 30.62 9.55
C PRO A 96 11.57 30.07 8.18
N LEU A 97 11.31 30.94 7.19
CA LEU A 97 10.95 30.52 5.83
C LEU A 97 12.14 29.93 5.05
N ALA A 98 13.37 30.09 5.53
CA ALA A 98 14.54 29.44 4.95
C ALA A 98 14.54 27.92 5.20
N ILE A 99 13.81 27.45 6.23
CA ILE A 99 13.60 26.03 6.50
C ILE A 99 12.29 25.60 5.85
N GLN A 100 12.40 24.87 4.74
CA GLN A 100 11.25 24.20 4.13
C GLN A 100 11.12 22.79 4.71
N LEU A 101 9.95 22.51 5.27
CA LEU A 101 9.46 21.18 5.63
C LEU A 101 8.31 20.87 4.68
N THR A 102 8.37 19.76 3.96
CA THR A 102 7.20 19.22 3.23
C THR A 102 6.94 17.79 3.72
N ASP A 103 5.79 17.24 3.39
CA ASP A 103 5.33 15.95 3.91
C ASP A 103 6.22 14.74 3.48
N THR A 104 7.19 14.96 2.60
CA THR A 104 8.20 13.99 2.15
C THR A 104 9.48 13.97 3.00
N TYR A 105 9.53 14.71 4.10
CA TYR A 105 10.74 14.95 4.90
C TYR A 105 10.80 14.12 6.21
N PHE A 106 10.20 12.94 6.24
CA PHE A 106 10.52 11.96 7.28
C PHE A 106 10.62 10.53 6.73
N THR A 107 11.39 9.72 7.44
CA THR A 107 11.40 8.25 7.32
C THR A 107 11.22 7.67 8.71
N SER A 108 10.57 6.53 8.83
CA SER A 108 10.27 5.91 10.11
C SER A 108 10.65 4.44 10.13
N ASP A 109 10.83 3.95 11.35
CA ASP A 109 10.88 2.54 11.70
C ASP A 109 9.81 2.31 12.78
N ILE A 110 9.71 1.08 13.30
CA ILE A 110 8.76 0.68 14.33
C ILE A 110 8.78 1.56 15.58
N ASN A 111 9.95 2.10 15.96
CA ASN A 111 10.12 2.85 17.21
C ASN A 111 10.94 4.15 17.06
N SER A 112 11.12 4.60 15.82
CA SER A 112 11.86 5.82 15.56
C SER A 112 11.33 6.60 14.37
N ILE A 113 11.45 7.93 14.46
CA ILE A 113 11.11 8.85 13.38
C ILE A 113 12.35 9.69 13.09
N LYS A 114 12.79 9.64 11.84
CA LYS A 114 13.85 10.50 11.33
C LYS A 114 13.26 11.61 10.50
N VAL A 115 13.32 12.83 11.00
CA VAL A 115 12.88 14.05 10.29
C VAL A 115 14.06 14.72 9.60
N PHE A 116 13.82 15.33 8.44
CA PHE A 116 14.81 16.03 7.62
C PHE A 116 14.31 17.44 7.29
N TRP A 117 15.20 18.35 6.90
CA TRP A 117 14.78 19.68 6.41
C TRP A 117 15.84 20.30 5.51
N THR A 118 15.45 21.36 4.80
CA THR A 118 16.41 22.13 3.99
C THR A 118 17.36 22.91 4.91
N PRO A 119 18.70 22.74 4.79
CA PRO A 119 19.64 23.49 5.61
C PRO A 119 19.58 25.00 5.33
N ASP A 120 19.55 25.82 6.39
CA ASP A 120 19.73 27.27 6.31
C ASP A 120 21.22 27.63 6.38
N SER A 121 21.71 28.32 5.35
CA SER A 121 23.09 28.83 5.27
C SER A 121 23.49 29.82 6.36
N GLN A 122 22.51 30.46 7.03
CA GLN A 122 22.73 31.42 8.12
C GLN A 122 22.63 30.77 9.51
N ALA A 123 22.21 29.51 9.58
CA ALA A 123 22.08 28.77 10.82
C ALA A 123 23.41 28.11 11.21
N VAL A 124 23.77 28.20 12.49
CA VAL A 124 24.85 27.38 13.08
C VAL A 124 24.35 26.01 13.57
N GLY A 125 23.03 25.81 13.54
CA GLY A 125 22.34 24.56 13.82
C GLY A 125 20.88 24.80 14.19
N TYR A 126 20.23 23.79 14.77
CA TYR A 126 18.77 23.74 14.90
C TYR A 126 18.33 23.28 16.29
N ASN A 127 17.10 23.65 16.67
CA ASN A 127 16.36 22.98 17.73
C ASN A 127 15.15 22.25 17.15
N ILE A 128 14.83 21.12 17.75
CA ILE A 128 13.78 20.21 17.32
C ILE A 128 12.78 20.11 18.46
N TYR A 129 11.51 20.28 18.11
CA TYR A 129 10.40 20.22 19.04
C TYR A 129 9.40 19.16 18.59
N ARG A 130 8.84 18.41 19.53
CA ARG A 130 7.80 17.41 19.30
C ARG A 130 6.56 17.69 20.13
N CYS A 131 5.39 17.43 19.55
CA CYS A 131 4.11 17.34 20.23
C CYS A 131 3.48 15.97 19.94
N ASP A 132 2.73 15.44 20.90
CA ASP A 132 1.99 14.19 20.74
C ASP A 132 0.70 14.45 19.93
N ALA A 133 0.12 13.37 19.40
CA ALA A 133 -1.20 13.38 18.76
C ALA A 133 -2.22 12.58 19.58
N ASP A 134 -3.50 12.95 19.53
CA ASP A 134 -4.58 12.12 20.07
C ASP A 134 -5.05 11.04 19.08
N ALA A 135 -6.10 10.30 19.47
CA ALA A 135 -6.69 9.24 18.67
C ALA A 135 -7.35 9.73 17.36
N ASN A 136 -7.73 11.01 17.27
CA ASN A 136 -8.20 11.61 16.02
C ASN A 136 -7.04 12.10 15.14
N GLY A 137 -5.81 11.95 15.65
CA GLY A 137 -4.61 12.42 15.01
C GLY A 137 -4.41 13.92 15.12
N ASP A 138 -5.04 14.61 16.07
CA ASP A 138 -4.89 16.05 16.32
C ASP A 138 -3.77 16.35 17.34
N GLU A 139 -3.10 17.51 17.23
CA GLU A 139 -2.04 17.93 18.16
C GLU A 139 -2.55 18.03 19.61
N VAL A 140 -1.91 17.33 20.56
CA VAL A 140 -2.23 17.41 21.99
C VAL A 140 -1.01 17.68 22.85
N GLY A 141 -1.13 18.71 23.70
CA GLY A 141 -0.08 19.11 24.64
C GLY A 141 0.73 20.31 24.16
N ASN A 142 1.92 20.49 24.76
CA ASN A 142 2.86 21.53 24.36
C ASN A 142 4.00 20.91 23.55
N TYR A 143 4.58 21.70 22.67
CA TYR A 143 5.81 21.33 21.97
C TYR A 143 7.00 21.27 22.95
N GLU A 144 7.57 20.08 23.12
CA GLU A 144 8.73 19.84 23.95
C GLU A 144 10.01 19.81 23.11
N LYS A 145 11.06 20.46 23.61
CA LYS A 145 12.37 20.50 22.94
C LYS A 145 13.10 19.17 23.15
N LEU A 146 13.47 18.49 22.07
CA LEU A 146 14.12 17.18 22.12
C LEU A 146 15.64 17.25 22.33
N ASN A 147 16.30 18.21 21.70
CA ASN A 147 17.76 18.31 21.71
C ASN A 147 18.27 19.15 22.89
N THR A 148 19.32 18.66 23.56
CA THR A 148 19.98 19.37 24.70
C THR A 148 21.06 20.37 24.26
N PHE A 149 21.54 20.25 23.02
CA PHE A 149 22.50 21.16 22.39
C PHE A 149 22.07 21.50 20.97
N ILE A 150 22.52 22.65 20.45
CA ILE A 150 22.22 23.11 19.08
C ILE A 150 22.66 22.04 18.08
N PHE A 151 21.70 21.45 17.36
CA PHE A 151 21.94 20.31 16.50
C PHE A 151 22.53 20.76 15.16
N PRO A 152 23.72 20.29 14.74
CA PRO A 152 24.44 20.89 13.61
C PRO A 152 24.03 20.36 12.23
N ALA A 153 23.22 19.30 12.17
CA ALA A 153 22.80 18.69 10.90
C ALA A 153 21.32 18.96 10.61
N ALA A 154 20.94 18.90 9.34
CA ALA A 154 19.57 19.13 8.89
C ALA A 154 18.71 17.86 8.87
N PHE A 155 18.89 17.02 9.89
CA PHE A 155 18.05 15.85 10.17
C PHE A 155 18.08 15.56 11.67
N TYR A 156 17.09 14.85 12.20
CA TYR A 156 17.08 14.40 13.59
C TYR A 156 16.42 13.02 13.69
N ASN A 157 17.06 12.09 14.41
CA ASN A 157 16.48 10.77 14.68
C ASN A 157 15.89 10.77 16.09
N ASP A 158 14.57 10.66 16.19
CA ASP A 158 13.83 10.54 17.43
C ASP A 158 13.53 9.07 17.70
N GLU A 159 14.10 8.51 18.76
CA GLU A 159 14.09 7.06 19.06
C GLU A 159 13.30 6.76 20.33
N GLY A 160 12.86 5.51 20.48
CA GLY A 160 12.13 5.05 21.67
C GLY A 160 10.67 5.47 21.69
N LEU A 161 10.11 5.70 20.50
CA LEU A 161 8.69 6.00 20.29
C LEU A 161 7.87 4.69 20.30
N PRO A 162 6.58 4.73 20.70
CA PRO A 162 5.68 3.61 20.52
C PRO A 162 5.42 3.35 19.03
N GLU A 163 5.11 2.10 18.70
CA GLU A 163 4.72 1.65 17.35
C GLU A 163 3.40 2.30 16.91
N LEU A 164 3.24 2.46 15.60
CA LEU A 164 2.08 3.09 14.93
C LEU A 164 1.51 4.31 15.67
N THR A 165 2.38 5.27 15.99
CA THR A 165 2.01 6.46 16.76
C THR A 165 2.39 7.72 16.00
N LYS A 166 1.43 8.64 15.90
CA LYS A 166 1.58 9.94 15.24
C LYS A 166 2.11 11.01 16.19
N TYR A 167 2.97 11.86 15.65
CA TYR A 167 3.62 12.98 16.30
C TYR A 167 3.69 14.19 15.37
N TYR A 168 3.94 15.36 15.96
CA TYR A 168 4.12 16.60 15.23
C TYR A 168 5.46 17.24 15.56
N TYR A 169 6.22 17.58 14.52
CA TYR A 169 7.55 18.16 14.67
C TYR A 169 7.61 19.62 14.21
N LYS A 170 8.33 20.45 14.96
CA LYS A 170 8.70 21.81 14.56
C LYS A 170 10.20 22.01 14.69
N ILE A 171 10.77 22.72 13.73
CA ILE A 171 12.20 23.00 13.66
C ILE A 171 12.42 24.50 13.77
N SER A 172 13.47 24.92 14.47
CA SER A 172 13.93 26.31 14.47
C SER A 172 15.42 26.36 14.13
N ALA A 173 15.82 27.39 13.38
CA ALA A 173 17.22 27.68 13.12
C ALA A 173 17.80 28.55 14.23
N VAL A 174 19.07 28.33 14.55
CA VAL A 174 19.82 29.11 15.54
C VAL A 174 20.93 29.86 14.81
N SER A 175 21.00 31.17 15.00
CA SER A 175 22.06 32.04 14.44
C SER A 175 23.40 31.85 15.17
N GLU A 176 24.49 32.39 14.62
CA GLU A 176 25.79 32.46 15.30
C GLU A 176 25.74 33.21 16.64
N SER A 177 24.82 34.18 16.77
CA SER A 177 24.55 34.91 18.02
C SER A 177 23.78 34.07 19.05
N GLY A 178 23.36 32.85 18.72
CA GLY A 178 22.57 31.97 19.57
C GLY A 178 21.07 32.29 19.59
N ASN A 179 20.62 33.27 18.80
CA ASN A 179 19.19 33.58 18.71
C ASN A 179 18.48 32.59 17.80
N GLU A 180 17.36 32.09 18.30
CA GLU A 180 16.48 31.15 17.63
C GLU A 180 15.44 31.86 16.76
N SER A 181 15.14 31.28 15.60
CA SER A 181 14.03 31.72 14.74
C SER A 181 12.67 31.41 15.37
N THR A 182 11.59 31.89 14.76
CA THR A 182 10.28 31.26 14.99
C THR A 182 10.35 29.79 14.53
N PRO A 183 9.73 28.84 15.23
CA PRO A 183 9.63 27.48 14.71
C PRO A 183 8.83 27.42 13.40
N THR A 184 9.11 26.41 12.58
CA THR A 184 8.37 26.10 11.35
C THR A 184 6.89 25.78 11.61
N GLN A 185 6.11 25.60 10.54
CA GLN A 185 4.84 24.86 10.63
C GLN A 185 5.09 23.43 11.12
N ALA A 186 4.05 22.82 11.68
CA ALA A 186 4.11 21.45 12.18
C ALA A 186 4.21 20.47 11.01
N LEU A 187 5.17 19.55 11.07
CA LEU A 187 5.25 18.38 10.20
C LEU A 187 4.62 17.20 10.94
N PRO A 188 3.50 16.63 10.47
CA PRO A 188 3.03 15.34 10.98
C PRO A 188 3.99 14.23 10.54
N ALA A 189 4.34 13.34 11.46
CA ALA A 189 5.16 12.15 11.21
C ALA A 189 4.75 11.03 12.18
N TRP A 190 5.04 9.78 11.85
CA TRP A 190 4.60 8.65 12.65
C TRP A 190 5.57 7.48 12.57
N THR A 191 5.54 6.60 13.55
CA THR A 191 6.22 5.30 13.51
C THR A 191 5.49 4.32 12.57
N SER A 192 6.21 3.30 12.10
CA SER A 192 5.74 2.37 11.06
C SER A 192 5.37 0.99 11.59
N TYR A 193 4.76 0.16 10.72
CA TYR A 193 4.47 -1.24 11.00
C TYR A 193 5.75 -2.04 11.27
N SER A 194 5.64 -3.04 12.14
CA SER A 194 6.70 -4.02 12.36
C SER A 194 6.89 -4.94 11.16
N LEU A 195 8.15 -5.32 10.91
CA LEU A 195 8.45 -6.47 10.08
C LEU A 195 8.05 -7.75 10.83
N MET A 196 7.58 -8.75 10.09
CA MET A 196 7.44 -10.10 10.64
C MET A 196 8.80 -10.62 11.13
N ASP A 197 8.76 -11.53 12.11
CA ASP A 197 9.95 -12.21 12.59
C ASP A 197 10.73 -12.86 11.42
N ALA A 198 12.06 -12.74 11.45
CA ALA A 198 13.00 -13.18 10.41
C ALA A 198 13.04 -12.37 9.10
N TYR A 199 12.14 -11.41 8.89
CA TYR A 199 12.19 -10.51 7.72
C TYR A 199 13.08 -9.27 7.97
N PRO A 200 13.74 -8.73 6.92
CA PRO A 200 13.78 -9.25 5.56
C PRO A 200 14.64 -10.49 5.40
N ILE A 201 14.18 -11.41 4.55
CA ILE A 201 14.92 -12.61 4.17
C ILE A 201 15.84 -12.26 3.02
N SER A 202 17.13 -12.52 3.17
CA SER A 202 18.10 -12.33 2.10
C SER A 202 18.33 -13.63 1.34
N MET A 203 17.97 -13.68 0.07
CA MET A 203 18.26 -14.82 -0.77
C MET A 203 19.77 -14.93 -1.03
N ASN A 204 20.33 -16.13 -0.90
CA ASN A 204 21.73 -16.39 -1.23
C ASN A 204 21.96 -16.54 -2.74
N ILE A 205 21.40 -15.61 -3.52
CA ILE A 205 21.46 -15.56 -4.98
C ILE A 205 21.86 -14.13 -5.37
N THR A 206 22.85 -14.00 -6.24
CA THR A 206 23.19 -12.71 -6.85
C THR A 206 22.15 -12.38 -7.92
N GLY A 207 21.28 -11.40 -7.66
CA GLY A 207 20.26 -10.98 -8.62
C GLY A 207 19.26 -10.02 -7.99
N THR A 208 18.22 -9.71 -8.76
CA THR A 208 17.12 -8.83 -8.36
C THR A 208 15.80 -9.57 -8.51
N ILE A 209 14.94 -9.51 -7.49
CA ILE A 209 13.56 -9.97 -7.56
C ILE A 209 12.82 -9.05 -8.53
N ARG A 210 12.40 -9.62 -9.67
CA ARG A 210 11.69 -8.90 -10.75
C ARG A 210 10.27 -9.40 -10.95
N GLY A 211 10.00 -10.67 -10.66
CA GLY A 211 8.63 -11.17 -10.59
C GLY A 211 7.91 -10.51 -9.42
N SER A 212 6.63 -10.22 -9.59
CA SER A 212 5.81 -9.79 -8.45
C SER A 212 5.69 -10.92 -7.44
N ILE A 213 5.38 -10.56 -6.19
CA ILE A 213 5.03 -11.55 -5.18
C ILE A 213 3.67 -12.15 -5.52
N ASN A 214 3.56 -13.46 -5.33
CA ASN A 214 2.31 -14.19 -5.35
C ASN A 214 2.29 -15.19 -4.19
N VAL A 215 1.12 -15.44 -3.59
CA VAL A 215 1.00 -16.29 -2.40
C VAL A 215 -0.16 -17.26 -2.52
N GLU A 216 -0.04 -18.44 -1.91
CA GLU A 216 -1.11 -19.43 -1.84
C GLU A 216 -0.85 -20.44 -0.71
N ASP A 217 -1.92 -20.92 -0.06
CA ASP A 217 -1.85 -22.04 0.90
C ASP A 217 -1.77 -23.36 0.12
N VAL A 218 -0.54 -23.71 -0.29
CA VAL A 218 -0.31 -24.88 -1.12
C VAL A 218 -0.28 -26.19 -0.33
N PHE A 219 -0.28 -26.10 1.01
CA PHE A 219 -0.33 -27.25 1.92
C PHE A 219 -1.72 -27.53 2.50
N GLY A 220 -2.64 -26.58 2.40
CA GLY A 220 -3.95 -26.63 3.06
C GLY A 220 -3.84 -26.53 4.59
N ASP A 221 -2.81 -25.86 5.11
CA ASP A 221 -2.59 -25.72 6.56
C ASP A 221 -3.06 -24.37 7.14
N GLY A 222 -3.58 -23.50 6.27
CA GLY A 222 -4.05 -22.15 6.58
C GLY A 222 -3.02 -21.07 6.28
N ASN A 223 -1.72 -21.38 6.40
CA ASN A 223 -0.65 -20.42 6.11
C ASN A 223 -0.39 -20.38 4.60
N LYS A 224 0.06 -19.24 4.10
CA LYS A 224 0.31 -19.05 2.67
C LYS A 224 1.80 -19.00 2.39
N GLU A 225 2.22 -19.74 1.37
CA GLU A 225 3.58 -19.69 0.89
C GLU A 225 3.81 -18.64 -0.18
N ILE A 226 5.03 -18.12 -0.18
CA ILE A 226 5.43 -16.95 -0.95
C ILE A 226 6.24 -17.41 -2.16
N PHE A 227 5.81 -17.00 -3.35
CA PHE A 227 6.47 -17.31 -4.61
C PHE A 227 6.80 -16.03 -5.39
N THR A 228 7.99 -16.00 -5.97
CA THR A 228 8.45 -14.89 -6.83
C THR A 228 9.58 -15.35 -7.74
N SER A 229 10.21 -14.45 -8.49
CA SER A 229 11.32 -14.79 -9.38
C SER A 229 12.46 -13.78 -9.32
N ILE A 230 13.70 -14.31 -9.34
CA ILE A 230 14.94 -13.55 -9.35
C ILE A 230 15.58 -13.61 -10.73
N SER A 231 15.91 -12.43 -11.27
CA SER A 231 16.74 -12.24 -12.45
C SER A 231 18.20 -12.04 -12.03
N GLN A 232 19.12 -12.84 -12.58
CA GLN A 232 20.55 -12.63 -12.31
C GLN A 232 21.02 -11.30 -12.93
N SER A 233 21.93 -10.59 -12.27
CA SER A 233 22.36 -9.25 -12.70
C SER A 233 22.97 -9.17 -14.11
N ASP A 234 23.46 -10.29 -14.66
CA ASP A 234 24.00 -10.37 -16.02
C ASP A 234 22.96 -10.86 -17.06
N HIS A 235 21.72 -11.08 -16.63
CA HIS A 235 20.61 -11.59 -17.45
C HIS A 235 20.93 -12.92 -18.15
N THR A 236 21.82 -13.72 -17.59
CA THR A 236 22.14 -15.05 -18.14
C THR A 236 21.27 -16.16 -17.56
N ASN A 237 20.76 -15.97 -16.34
CA ASN A 237 20.01 -16.95 -15.59
C ASN A 237 18.89 -16.32 -14.75
N GLY A 238 17.96 -17.17 -14.33
CA GLY A 238 16.80 -16.80 -13.55
C GLY A 238 16.41 -17.90 -12.57
N TYR A 239 15.71 -17.54 -11.50
CA TYR A 239 15.34 -18.44 -10.42
C TYR A 239 13.89 -18.25 -10.03
N LEU A 240 13.18 -19.35 -9.79
CA LEU A 240 11.90 -19.37 -9.08
C LEU A 240 12.19 -19.45 -7.57
N ILE A 241 11.56 -18.59 -6.77
CA ILE A 241 11.69 -18.57 -5.31
C ILE A 241 10.42 -19.15 -4.69
N GLY A 242 10.58 -19.92 -3.61
CA GLY A 242 9.48 -20.47 -2.79
C GLY A 242 9.86 -20.49 -1.32
N LEU A 243 9.12 -19.74 -0.50
CA LEU A 243 9.36 -19.56 0.94
C LEU A 243 8.10 -19.91 1.74
N LYS A 244 8.30 -20.39 2.97
CA LYS A 244 7.23 -20.44 3.96
C LYS A 244 6.88 -19.05 4.47
N PHE A 245 5.71 -18.91 5.09
CA PHE A 245 5.26 -17.65 5.70
C PHE A 245 6.23 -17.12 6.76
N ASP A 246 6.91 -18.00 7.50
CA ASP A 246 7.89 -17.66 8.54
C ASP A 246 9.29 -17.36 7.98
N GLY A 247 9.38 -17.30 6.65
CA GLY A 247 10.63 -17.10 5.93
C GLY A 247 11.56 -18.30 5.91
N THR A 248 11.18 -19.41 6.53
CA THR A 248 11.98 -20.63 6.42
C THR A 248 11.94 -21.14 4.99
N GLU A 249 13.13 -21.45 4.51
CA GLU A 249 13.28 -21.98 3.18
C GLU A 249 12.71 -23.40 3.15
N TRP A 250 11.77 -23.61 2.23
CA TRP A 250 11.11 -24.89 2.07
C TRP A 250 12.10 -25.96 1.55
N PHE A 251 13.08 -25.64 0.69
CA PHE A 251 13.74 -26.65 -0.18
C PHE A 251 15.26 -26.72 -0.14
N ASN A 252 15.86 -27.86 -0.54
CA ASN A 252 17.30 -28.07 -0.85
C ASN A 252 17.48 -28.25 -2.38
N LEU A 253 17.83 -27.17 -3.08
CA LEU A 253 17.82 -27.10 -4.55
C LEU A 253 19.21 -26.97 -5.20
N ASP A 254 20.28 -26.74 -4.43
CA ASP A 254 21.67 -26.80 -4.92
C ASP A 254 22.28 -28.22 -4.88
N GLY A 255 21.46 -29.21 -4.48
CA GLY A 255 21.88 -30.60 -4.35
C GLY A 255 22.76 -30.87 -3.13
N ASN A 256 22.92 -29.90 -2.24
CA ASN A 256 23.66 -30.05 -1.01
C ASN A 256 22.69 -30.38 0.14
N VAL A 257 22.62 -31.68 0.47
CA VAL A 257 21.83 -32.23 1.59
C VAL A 257 22.13 -31.66 2.99
N THR A 258 23.06 -30.70 3.10
CA THR A 258 23.38 -29.99 4.34
C THR A 258 22.85 -28.56 4.39
N ASN A 259 22.31 -28.00 3.29
CA ASN A 259 21.60 -26.72 3.28
C ASN A 259 20.26 -26.83 2.53
N LYS A 260 19.26 -26.10 3.04
CA LYS A 260 18.09 -25.71 2.26
C LYS A 260 18.47 -24.41 1.55
N SER A 261 18.03 -24.20 0.31
CA SER A 261 18.33 -23.04 -0.53
C SER A 261 17.10 -22.28 -1.04
N GLY A 262 15.87 -22.83 -0.98
CA GLY A 262 14.63 -22.05 -1.23
C GLY A 262 14.38 -21.52 -2.66
N PHE A 263 15.12 -21.98 -3.69
CA PHE A 263 14.96 -21.53 -5.09
C PHE A 263 15.21 -22.61 -6.14
N ALA A 264 14.50 -22.60 -7.28
CA ALA A 264 14.76 -23.48 -8.43
C ALA A 264 15.41 -22.70 -9.60
N GLU A 265 16.51 -23.21 -10.14
CA GLU A 265 17.21 -22.61 -11.28
C GLU A 265 16.45 -22.86 -12.60
N LEU A 266 16.20 -21.81 -13.38
CA LEU A 266 15.48 -21.89 -14.64
C LEU A 266 16.41 -21.97 -15.87
N GLY A 267 17.72 -21.77 -15.67
CA GLY A 267 18.77 -21.85 -16.69
C GLY A 267 18.77 -20.71 -17.72
N ILE A 268 17.79 -19.79 -17.63
CA ILE A 268 17.59 -18.62 -18.50
C ILE A 268 16.96 -17.53 -17.61
N ASP A 269 17.27 -16.26 -17.88
CA ASP A 269 16.71 -15.11 -17.17
C ASP A 269 15.17 -15.14 -17.06
N THR A 270 14.60 -14.56 -16.01
CA THR A 270 13.16 -14.51 -15.76
C THR A 270 12.75 -13.23 -15.05
N TRP A 271 11.66 -12.63 -15.52
CA TRP A 271 11.04 -11.44 -14.92
C TRP A 271 9.55 -11.70 -14.65
N CYS A 272 9.12 -12.97 -14.71
CA CYS A 272 7.70 -13.29 -14.68
C CYS A 272 7.20 -13.47 -13.25
N THR A 273 5.97 -13.04 -13.02
CA THR A 273 5.20 -13.42 -11.83
C THR A 273 4.74 -14.87 -12.00
N PRO A 274 5.03 -15.77 -11.05
CA PRO A 274 4.58 -17.15 -11.12
C PRO A 274 3.05 -17.25 -10.98
N ALA A 275 2.43 -18.26 -11.59
CA ALA A 275 1.04 -18.64 -11.31
C ALA A 275 1.00 -19.88 -10.42
N ILE A 276 0.10 -19.90 -9.46
CA ILE A 276 -0.03 -20.95 -8.45
C ILE A 276 -1.46 -21.49 -8.49
N GLY A 277 -1.63 -22.80 -8.60
CA GLY A 277 -2.96 -23.40 -8.62
C GLY A 277 -2.95 -24.90 -8.88
N GLU A 278 -4.11 -25.54 -8.73
CA GLU A 278 -4.31 -26.93 -9.11
C GLU A 278 -4.61 -27.05 -10.61
N LEU A 279 -3.86 -27.93 -11.30
CA LEU A 279 -4.15 -28.29 -12.69
C LEU A 279 -5.16 -29.44 -12.79
N GLU A 280 -5.20 -30.30 -11.79
CA GLU A 280 -6.05 -31.50 -11.73
C GLU A 280 -6.71 -31.55 -10.36
N PRO A 281 -7.98 -31.94 -10.23
CA PRO A 281 -8.62 -32.08 -8.93
C PRO A 281 -7.85 -33.03 -8.00
N ASN A 282 -7.41 -32.54 -6.84
CA ASN A 282 -6.57 -33.28 -5.88
C ASN A 282 -5.18 -33.68 -6.41
N GLY A 283 -4.73 -33.08 -7.51
CA GLY A 283 -3.37 -33.27 -8.04
C GLY A 283 -2.29 -32.50 -7.27
N GLY A 284 -2.72 -31.72 -6.27
CA GLY A 284 -1.91 -30.76 -5.51
C GLY A 284 -1.53 -29.55 -6.34
N TYR A 285 -1.15 -28.48 -5.64
CA TYR A 285 -0.77 -27.23 -6.27
C TYR A 285 0.45 -27.36 -7.19
N LYS A 286 0.47 -26.51 -8.20
CA LYS A 286 1.53 -26.37 -9.20
C LYS A 286 1.95 -24.92 -9.28
N VAL A 287 3.24 -24.71 -9.51
CA VAL A 287 3.82 -23.37 -9.70
C VAL A 287 4.33 -23.28 -11.13
N LEU A 288 3.74 -22.38 -11.92
CA LEU A 288 4.15 -22.12 -13.29
C LEU A 288 5.10 -20.93 -13.33
N SER A 289 6.23 -21.10 -14.01
CA SER A 289 7.20 -20.03 -14.25
C SER A 289 7.68 -20.03 -15.70
N MET A 290 8.12 -18.87 -16.18
CA MET A 290 8.55 -18.68 -17.55
C MET A 290 9.90 -17.98 -17.62
N THR A 291 10.70 -18.32 -18.61
CA THR A 291 11.95 -17.62 -18.88
C THR A 291 11.80 -16.59 -19.99
N ARG A 292 12.68 -15.61 -19.94
CA ARG A 292 12.72 -14.46 -20.82
C ARG A 292 14.14 -14.22 -21.26
N LYS A 293 14.38 -14.37 -22.55
CA LYS A 293 15.60 -13.91 -23.21
C LYS A 293 15.30 -13.36 -24.59
N VAL A 294 15.83 -12.17 -24.85
CA VAL A 294 15.63 -11.44 -26.10
C VAL A 294 16.35 -12.12 -27.27
N ASN A 295 15.73 -12.17 -28.44
CA ASN A 295 16.22 -12.82 -29.66
C ASN A 295 16.63 -14.29 -29.44
N PHE A 296 15.98 -14.98 -28.50
CA PHE A 296 16.34 -16.32 -28.09
C PHE A 296 15.18 -17.30 -28.33
N ASN A 297 15.37 -18.21 -29.29
CA ASN A 297 14.33 -19.17 -29.71
C ASN A 297 14.26 -20.41 -28.79
N SER A 298 14.61 -20.26 -27.52
CA SER A 298 14.63 -21.36 -26.56
C SER A 298 14.18 -20.93 -25.16
N ASN A 299 13.29 -19.94 -25.08
CA ASN A 299 12.57 -19.64 -23.85
C ASN A 299 11.76 -20.87 -23.40
N LYS A 300 11.52 -20.96 -22.10
CA LYS A 300 10.93 -22.13 -21.45
C LYS A 300 9.77 -21.72 -20.58
N ILE A 301 8.78 -22.60 -20.50
CA ILE A 301 7.79 -22.62 -19.43
C ILE A 301 8.04 -23.88 -18.60
N PHE A 302 7.95 -23.73 -17.29
CA PHE A 302 8.13 -24.79 -16.32
C PHE A 302 6.85 -24.98 -15.52
N CYS A 303 6.53 -26.24 -15.24
CA CYS A 303 5.52 -26.61 -14.27
C CYS A 303 6.19 -27.37 -13.13
N HIS A 304 6.11 -26.78 -11.95
CA HIS A 304 6.77 -27.26 -10.74
C HIS A 304 5.71 -27.79 -9.76
N SER A 305 5.97 -28.92 -9.10
CA SER A 305 5.09 -29.41 -8.03
C SER A 305 5.26 -28.60 -6.76
N ALA A 306 4.16 -28.11 -6.16
CA ALA A 306 4.20 -27.49 -4.85
C ALA A 306 4.11 -28.52 -3.69
N LEU A 307 3.83 -29.82 -3.96
CA LEU A 307 3.74 -30.84 -2.91
C LEU A 307 5.12 -31.30 -2.42
N GLU A 308 5.26 -31.51 -1.10
CA GLU A 308 6.37 -32.25 -0.50
C GLU A 308 6.19 -33.76 -0.79
N ASP A 309 7.13 -34.38 -1.51
CA ASP A 309 7.24 -35.84 -1.54
C ASP A 309 8.23 -36.29 -0.46
N PRO A 310 7.77 -36.89 0.66
CA PRO A 310 8.67 -37.37 1.71
C PRO A 310 9.59 -38.53 1.27
N LEU A 311 9.36 -39.13 0.10
CA LEU A 311 10.20 -40.15 -0.52
C LEU A 311 11.11 -39.60 -1.64
N GLU A 312 10.77 -38.43 -2.22
CA GLU A 312 11.61 -37.66 -3.15
C GLU A 312 11.84 -36.25 -2.60
N PRO A 313 12.88 -36.02 -1.77
CA PRO A 313 13.12 -34.75 -1.09
C PRO A 313 13.53 -33.58 -2.02
N ASN A 314 13.31 -33.69 -3.33
CA ASN A 314 13.68 -32.68 -4.32
C ASN A 314 12.66 -32.53 -5.48
N PRO A 315 11.35 -32.33 -5.20
CA PRO A 315 10.29 -32.34 -6.22
C PRO A 315 10.34 -31.14 -7.18
N LEU A 316 11.21 -30.15 -6.93
CA LEU A 316 11.36 -28.94 -7.74
C LEU A 316 12.61 -28.89 -8.63
N ASN A 317 13.58 -29.80 -8.47
CA ASN A 317 14.73 -29.88 -9.40
C ASN A 317 14.39 -30.65 -10.70
N ILE A 318 13.20 -31.24 -10.73
CA ILE A 318 12.59 -31.79 -11.93
C ILE A 318 11.25 -31.10 -12.06
N ALA A 319 11.17 -30.06 -12.88
CA ALA A 319 9.87 -29.59 -13.33
C ALA A 319 9.08 -30.82 -13.79
N ASN A 320 7.84 -30.99 -13.27
CA ASN A 320 6.93 -32.07 -13.68
C ASN A 320 6.91 -32.20 -15.20
N TRP A 321 6.99 -31.05 -15.87
CA TRP A 321 7.38 -30.93 -17.25
C TRP A 321 7.96 -29.54 -17.52
N GLU A 322 8.80 -29.45 -18.55
CA GLU A 322 9.19 -28.19 -19.16
C GLU A 322 8.85 -28.20 -20.65
N HIS A 323 8.62 -27.02 -21.23
CA HIS A 323 8.46 -26.89 -22.68
C HIS A 323 9.24 -25.70 -23.23
N ILE A 324 10.05 -25.98 -24.26
CA ILE A 324 10.79 -24.97 -25.02
C ILE A 324 9.90 -24.39 -26.10
N PHE A 325 9.64 -23.10 -26.08
CA PHE A 325 8.89 -22.42 -27.13
C PHE A 325 9.75 -21.39 -27.86
N SER A 326 9.40 -21.19 -29.13
CA SER A 326 9.93 -20.13 -29.98
C SER A 326 9.02 -18.91 -29.89
N GLY A 327 9.62 -17.74 -29.90
CA GLY A 327 8.94 -16.48 -29.64
C GLY A 327 9.94 -15.63 -28.88
N ASP A 328 10.10 -14.39 -29.32
CA ASP A 328 10.89 -13.43 -28.56
C ASP A 328 10.23 -13.25 -27.16
N GLN A 329 10.96 -12.65 -26.23
CA GLN A 329 10.61 -12.30 -24.83
C GLN A 329 9.24 -12.73 -24.22
N CYS A 330 9.25 -13.08 -22.93
CA CYS A 330 8.04 -13.24 -22.12
C CYS A 330 8.00 -12.18 -21.02
N LEU A 331 7.28 -11.08 -21.27
CA LEU A 331 7.16 -9.96 -20.33
C LEU A 331 6.12 -10.21 -19.23
N ARG A 332 5.25 -11.21 -19.40
CA ARG A 332 4.12 -11.49 -18.49
C ARG A 332 4.15 -12.94 -18.03
N GLY A 333 3.56 -13.16 -16.85
CA GLY A 333 3.47 -14.48 -16.23
C GLY A 333 2.55 -15.45 -16.98
N PRO A 334 2.73 -16.75 -16.76
CA PRO A 334 1.74 -17.75 -17.16
C PRO A 334 0.45 -17.58 -16.34
N MET A 335 -0.61 -18.24 -16.78
CA MET A 335 -1.91 -18.30 -16.11
C MET A 335 -2.39 -19.74 -16.02
N ILE A 336 -3.26 -19.99 -15.04
CA ILE A 336 -3.94 -21.27 -14.84
C ILE A 336 -5.45 -21.03 -14.93
N ALA A 337 -6.15 -21.79 -15.76
CA ALA A 337 -7.61 -21.75 -15.83
C ALA A 337 -8.15 -23.00 -16.51
N ASP A 338 -9.28 -23.52 -16.03
CA ASP A 338 -10.13 -24.44 -16.80
C ASP A 338 -10.87 -23.61 -17.87
N VAL A 339 -10.35 -23.63 -19.09
CA VAL A 339 -10.87 -22.81 -20.20
C VAL A 339 -11.98 -23.52 -20.98
N ASN A 340 -12.11 -24.84 -20.84
CA ASN A 340 -13.04 -25.67 -21.61
C ASN A 340 -14.15 -26.30 -20.74
N ASN A 341 -14.18 -25.97 -19.44
CA ASN A 341 -15.13 -26.43 -18.43
C ASN A 341 -15.21 -27.96 -18.30
N ASP A 342 -14.08 -28.66 -18.43
CA ASP A 342 -14.00 -30.11 -18.26
C ASP A 342 -13.59 -30.55 -16.84
N GLY A 343 -13.31 -29.59 -15.95
CA GLY A 343 -12.87 -29.80 -14.57
C GLY A 343 -11.36 -29.97 -14.41
N ILE A 344 -10.58 -29.83 -15.48
CA ILE A 344 -9.12 -29.86 -15.50
C ILE A 344 -8.62 -28.49 -15.97
N SER A 345 -7.77 -27.85 -15.17
CA SER A 345 -7.22 -26.56 -15.56
C SER A 345 -6.09 -26.71 -16.58
N GLU A 346 -6.06 -25.81 -17.56
CA GLU A 346 -4.97 -25.66 -18.49
C GLU A 346 -3.91 -24.66 -18.02
N CYS A 347 -2.73 -24.78 -18.61
CA CYS A 347 -1.68 -23.77 -18.56
C CYS A 347 -1.78 -22.86 -19.81
N ILE A 348 -1.92 -21.56 -19.58
CA ILE A 348 -2.05 -20.55 -20.64
C ILE A 348 -0.89 -19.57 -20.53
N PHE A 349 -0.26 -19.27 -21.67
CA PHE A 349 0.75 -18.22 -21.73
C PHE A 349 0.83 -17.59 -23.11
N TYR A 350 1.45 -16.41 -23.15
CA TYR A 350 1.74 -15.68 -24.37
C TYR A 350 3.26 -15.51 -24.52
N GLY A 351 3.82 -15.93 -25.65
CA GLY A 351 5.20 -15.61 -26.02
C GLY A 351 5.21 -14.53 -27.09
N ASP A 352 6.07 -13.50 -26.97
CA ASP A 352 6.12 -12.45 -27.99
C ASP A 352 6.43 -13.08 -29.36
N TYR A 353 5.61 -12.77 -30.37
CA TYR A 353 5.64 -13.39 -31.72
C TYR A 353 5.27 -14.89 -31.79
N GLY A 354 5.22 -15.59 -30.66
CA GLY A 354 4.80 -16.99 -30.52
C GLY A 354 3.29 -17.17 -30.29
N GLY A 355 2.57 -16.08 -29.99
CA GLY A 355 1.11 -16.07 -29.81
C GLY A 355 0.65 -16.71 -28.51
N VAL A 356 -0.66 -16.96 -28.41
CA VAL A 356 -1.27 -17.67 -27.27
C VAL A 356 -0.99 -19.16 -27.40
N ASN A 357 -0.61 -19.78 -26.28
CA ASN A 357 -0.41 -21.21 -26.15
C ASN A 357 -1.20 -21.72 -24.95
N ILE A 358 -1.97 -22.80 -25.16
CA ILE A 358 -2.76 -23.48 -24.14
C ILE A 358 -2.29 -24.93 -24.07
N ARG A 359 -1.95 -25.38 -22.87
CA ARG A 359 -1.39 -26.70 -22.61
C ARG A 359 -2.20 -27.44 -21.56
N SER A 360 -2.25 -28.77 -21.69
CA SER A 360 -2.82 -29.65 -20.69
C SER A 360 -2.05 -29.59 -19.37
N SER A 361 -2.65 -30.12 -18.32
CA SER A 361 -2.02 -30.39 -17.02
C SER A 361 -0.68 -31.13 -17.10
N SER A 362 -0.52 -31.98 -18.12
CA SER A 362 0.69 -32.76 -18.43
C SER A 362 1.68 -32.06 -19.39
N GLY A 363 1.42 -30.81 -19.77
CA GLY A 363 2.30 -30.01 -20.62
C GLY A 363 2.13 -30.24 -22.12
N GLY A 364 1.19 -31.08 -22.54
CA GLY A 364 0.85 -31.31 -23.95
C GLY A 364 0.22 -30.08 -24.58
N LEU A 365 0.59 -29.73 -25.82
CA LEU A 365 -0.03 -28.60 -26.53
C LEU A 365 -1.47 -28.94 -26.93
N LEU A 366 -2.44 -28.15 -26.48
CA LEU A 366 -3.84 -28.28 -26.85
C LEU A 366 -4.19 -27.30 -27.98
N TYR A 367 -3.93 -26.01 -27.76
CA TYR A 367 -4.23 -24.95 -28.72
C TYR A 367 -3.06 -23.98 -28.86
N SER A 368 -2.88 -23.45 -30.07
CA SER A 368 -1.98 -22.32 -30.29
C SER A 368 -2.45 -21.48 -31.47
N PHE A 369 -2.59 -20.18 -31.24
CA PHE A 369 -3.14 -19.23 -32.20
C PHE A 369 -2.42 -17.88 -32.10
N VAL A 370 -2.67 -16.98 -33.07
CA VAL A 370 -2.04 -15.64 -33.15
C VAL A 370 -0.52 -15.72 -33.37
N ARG A 371 -0.06 -16.69 -34.17
CA ARG A 371 1.35 -16.80 -34.58
C ARG A 371 1.66 -15.89 -35.78
N ASN A 372 2.81 -15.21 -35.75
CA ASN A 372 3.41 -14.49 -36.88
C ASN A 372 2.67 -13.27 -37.45
N ASP A 373 1.71 -12.68 -36.73
CA ASP A 373 0.99 -11.48 -37.18
C ASP A 373 1.64 -10.15 -36.71
N HIS A 374 2.81 -10.22 -36.08
CA HIS A 374 3.53 -9.10 -35.45
C HIS A 374 2.70 -8.33 -34.41
N ARG A 375 1.59 -8.90 -33.92
CA ARG A 375 0.79 -8.28 -32.87
C ARG A 375 1.41 -8.58 -31.52
N VAL A 376 2.39 -7.76 -31.14
CA VAL A 376 3.00 -7.82 -29.80
C VAL A 376 2.01 -7.30 -28.77
N THR A 377 1.92 -7.94 -27.60
CA THR A 377 1.19 -7.41 -26.43
C THR A 377 2.18 -7.07 -25.32
N TYR A 378 2.17 -5.82 -24.84
CA TYR A 378 2.76 -5.47 -23.54
C TYR A 378 1.78 -5.73 -22.38
N SER A 379 0.52 -6.02 -22.68
CA SER A 379 -0.53 -6.28 -21.70
C SER A 379 -0.54 -7.74 -21.25
N ALA A 380 -0.85 -7.98 -19.97
CA ALA A 380 -1.23 -9.32 -19.54
C ALA A 380 -2.59 -9.70 -20.14
N LEU A 381 -2.75 -10.98 -20.50
CA LEU A 381 -4.04 -11.53 -20.91
C LEU A 381 -4.99 -11.60 -19.71
N ALA A 382 -6.29 -11.60 -19.98
CA ALA A 382 -7.30 -11.99 -19.02
C ALA A 382 -8.04 -13.25 -19.47
N ILE A 383 -8.56 -14.02 -18.51
CA ILE A 383 -9.30 -15.27 -18.77
C ILE A 383 -10.57 -15.26 -17.93
N ALA A 384 -11.73 -15.32 -18.58
CA ALA A 384 -13.03 -15.31 -17.90
C ALA A 384 -14.14 -15.88 -18.80
N ASP A 385 -15.21 -16.40 -18.20
CA ASP A 385 -16.43 -16.76 -18.94
C ASP A 385 -17.27 -15.50 -19.18
N LEU A 386 -17.18 -14.93 -20.39
CA LEU A 386 -17.82 -13.65 -20.70
C LEU A 386 -19.30 -13.80 -21.06
N ASN A 387 -19.74 -15.01 -21.39
CA ASN A 387 -21.08 -15.25 -21.93
C ASN A 387 -21.95 -16.21 -21.10
N GLY A 388 -21.40 -16.74 -20.01
CA GLY A 388 -22.10 -17.59 -19.04
C GLY A 388 -22.29 -19.03 -19.51
N ASN A 389 -21.45 -19.52 -20.43
CA ASN A 389 -21.58 -20.89 -20.96
C ASN A 389 -20.69 -21.92 -20.23
N GLY A 390 -19.88 -21.48 -19.27
CA GLY A 390 -18.92 -22.28 -18.52
C GLY A 390 -17.50 -22.28 -19.10
N ASN A 391 -17.36 -22.25 -20.42
CA ASN A 391 -16.05 -22.09 -21.07
C ASN A 391 -15.53 -20.67 -20.86
N LYS A 392 -14.21 -20.52 -20.78
CA LYS A 392 -13.58 -19.22 -20.59
C LYS A 392 -12.99 -18.71 -21.89
N GLU A 393 -13.25 -17.44 -22.17
CA GLU A 393 -12.61 -16.70 -23.25
C GLU A 393 -11.25 -16.16 -22.81
N ILE A 394 -10.36 -15.95 -23.79
CA ILE A 394 -9.06 -15.32 -23.63
C ILE A 394 -9.16 -13.90 -24.18
N ILE A 395 -8.77 -12.92 -23.37
CA ILE A 395 -8.84 -11.50 -23.71
C ILE A 395 -7.43 -10.91 -23.74
N GLY A 396 -7.12 -10.14 -24.78
CA GLY A 396 -5.82 -9.49 -24.90
C GLY A 396 -5.88 -8.18 -25.68
N CYS A 397 -4.89 -7.32 -25.42
CA CYS A 397 -4.74 -6.05 -26.11
C CYS A 397 -3.53 -6.07 -27.05
N TYR A 398 -3.69 -5.56 -28.27
CA TYR A 398 -2.59 -5.40 -29.20
C TYR A 398 -2.35 -3.94 -29.56
N TYR A 399 -1.06 -3.60 -29.62
CA TYR A 399 -0.62 -2.23 -29.87
C TYR A 399 0.05 -2.02 -31.24
N GLN A 400 0.46 -3.10 -31.94
CA GLN A 400 1.12 -3.04 -33.25
C GLN A 400 0.27 -3.66 -34.38
N GLY A 401 0.52 -3.21 -35.62
CA GLY A 401 -0.14 -3.66 -36.84
C GLY A 401 -1.21 -2.67 -37.34
N ASP A 402 -1.89 -3.03 -38.43
CA ASP A 402 -2.92 -2.18 -39.06
C ASP A 402 -4.22 -2.07 -38.23
N THR A 403 -4.33 -2.82 -37.13
CA THR A 403 -5.58 -3.01 -36.36
C THR A 403 -5.34 -3.05 -34.84
N PRO A 404 -4.79 -2.00 -34.19
CA PRO A 404 -4.65 -1.99 -32.73
C PRO A 404 -6.03 -2.01 -32.04
N GLY A 405 -6.14 -2.75 -30.94
CA GLY A 405 -7.42 -2.92 -30.24
C GLY A 405 -7.42 -3.97 -29.15
N LEU A 406 -8.60 -4.14 -28.56
CA LEU A 406 -8.96 -5.26 -27.69
C LEU A 406 -9.44 -6.44 -28.56
N TYR A 407 -8.97 -7.64 -28.25
CA TYR A 407 -9.31 -8.87 -28.94
C TYR A 407 -9.77 -9.93 -27.94
N ILE A 408 -10.70 -10.77 -28.38
CA ILE A 408 -11.30 -11.82 -27.57
C ILE A 408 -11.37 -13.11 -28.39
N TRP A 409 -10.88 -14.22 -27.84
CA TRP A 409 -10.96 -15.53 -28.45
C TRP A 409 -11.68 -16.51 -27.53
N ASN A 410 -12.37 -17.47 -28.13
CA ASN A 410 -12.75 -18.68 -27.43
C ASN A 410 -11.47 -19.50 -27.12
N TYR A 411 -11.56 -20.44 -26.18
CA TYR A 411 -10.43 -21.29 -25.79
C TYR A 411 -9.78 -22.05 -26.95
N ASP A 412 -10.52 -22.37 -28.01
CA ASP A 412 -10.01 -23.05 -29.20
C ASP A 412 -9.28 -22.13 -30.20
N GLY A 413 -9.20 -20.84 -29.92
CA GLY A 413 -8.58 -19.81 -30.75
C GLY A 413 -9.49 -19.21 -31.82
N THR A 414 -10.76 -19.65 -31.91
CA THR A 414 -11.74 -18.97 -32.76
C THR A 414 -12.13 -17.61 -32.17
N ASN A 415 -12.56 -16.68 -33.02
CA ASN A 415 -12.93 -15.35 -32.57
C ASN A 415 -14.21 -15.40 -31.73
N PHE A 416 -14.21 -14.70 -30.59
CA PHE A 416 -15.44 -14.39 -29.88
C PHE A 416 -16.14 -13.20 -30.57
N GLY A 417 -17.42 -13.38 -30.91
CA GLY A 417 -18.19 -12.41 -31.70
C GLY A 417 -17.81 -12.36 -33.19
N ASN A 418 -18.46 -11.46 -33.93
CA ASN A 418 -18.37 -11.41 -35.40
C ASN A 418 -17.33 -10.40 -35.94
N GLN A 419 -16.58 -9.71 -35.06
CA GLN A 419 -15.62 -8.67 -35.45
C GLN A 419 -14.34 -8.75 -34.62
N GLN A 420 -13.21 -8.44 -35.26
CA GLN A 420 -11.90 -8.28 -34.62
C GLN A 420 -11.15 -7.11 -35.28
N PRO A 421 -10.49 -6.21 -34.53
CA PRO A 421 -10.50 -6.09 -33.07
C PRO A 421 -11.94 -5.96 -32.54
N PHE A 422 -12.20 -6.56 -31.38
CA PHE A 422 -13.51 -6.50 -30.73
C PHE A 422 -13.87 -5.05 -30.36
N TYR A 423 -12.87 -4.28 -29.91
CA TYR A 423 -12.97 -2.85 -29.68
C TYR A 423 -11.70 -2.14 -30.15
N SER A 424 -11.85 -0.95 -30.76
CA SER A 424 -10.73 -0.11 -31.17
C SER A 424 -11.04 1.37 -30.93
N LEU A 425 -10.00 2.17 -30.75
CA LEU A 425 -10.11 3.61 -30.53
C LEU A 425 -9.13 4.34 -31.43
N SER A 426 -9.66 5.18 -32.33
CA SER A 426 -8.85 5.84 -33.37
C SER A 426 -7.76 6.72 -32.76
N GLY A 427 -6.52 6.50 -33.18
CA GLY A 427 -5.34 7.24 -32.68
C GLY A 427 -4.77 6.72 -31.36
N TYR A 428 -5.32 5.63 -30.81
CA TYR A 428 -4.84 5.01 -29.58
C TYR A 428 -4.31 3.60 -29.82
N LYS A 429 -3.37 3.19 -28.97
CA LYS A 429 -2.75 1.86 -28.94
C LYS A 429 -3.07 1.18 -27.62
N PHE A 430 -3.56 -0.06 -27.66
CA PHE A 430 -3.97 -0.77 -26.45
C PHE A 430 -2.74 -1.44 -25.82
N LYS A 431 -2.29 -0.90 -24.69
CA LYS A 431 -1.07 -1.35 -23.97
C LYS A 431 -1.34 -1.75 -22.52
N GLY A 432 -2.48 -1.38 -21.95
CA GLY A 432 -2.82 -1.73 -20.57
C GLY A 432 -3.28 -3.18 -20.43
N SER A 433 -2.95 -3.78 -19.30
CA SER A 433 -3.45 -5.10 -18.92
C SER A 433 -4.97 -5.09 -18.80
N VAL A 434 -5.60 -6.20 -19.18
CA VAL A 434 -7.06 -6.33 -19.19
C VAL A 434 -7.55 -6.75 -17.81
N VAL A 435 -8.65 -6.19 -17.34
CA VAL A 435 -9.35 -6.64 -16.13
C VAL A 435 -10.77 -7.06 -16.50
N VAL A 436 -11.22 -8.18 -15.94
CA VAL A 436 -12.60 -8.64 -16.07
C VAL A 436 -13.26 -8.62 -14.69
N CYS A 437 -14.45 -8.03 -14.57
CA CYS A 437 -15.21 -7.90 -13.32
C CYS A 437 -16.71 -7.79 -13.63
N ASP A 438 -17.57 -7.67 -12.62
CA ASP A 438 -18.95 -7.17 -12.78
C ASP A 438 -18.99 -5.76 -12.19
N LEU A 439 -18.67 -4.76 -13.01
CA LEU A 439 -18.48 -3.38 -12.57
C LEU A 439 -19.80 -2.74 -12.16
N ASN A 440 -20.87 -3.04 -12.89
CA ASN A 440 -22.19 -2.45 -12.67
C ASN A 440 -23.14 -3.32 -11.83
N ASN A 441 -22.63 -4.42 -11.26
CA ASN A 441 -23.32 -5.34 -10.37
C ASN A 441 -24.63 -5.89 -10.97
N ASN A 442 -24.59 -6.27 -12.27
CA ASN A 442 -25.75 -6.79 -12.98
C ASN A 442 -25.69 -8.30 -13.29
N GLY A 443 -24.64 -8.96 -12.80
CA GLY A 443 -24.38 -10.38 -12.99
C GLY A 443 -23.71 -10.75 -14.31
N LYS A 444 -23.32 -9.78 -15.14
CA LYS A 444 -22.55 -10.01 -16.38
C LYS A 444 -21.10 -9.59 -16.21
N LYS A 445 -20.24 -10.12 -17.09
CA LYS A 445 -18.84 -9.73 -17.14
C LYS A 445 -18.63 -8.47 -17.97
N ASP A 446 -17.86 -7.57 -17.37
CA ASP A 446 -17.40 -6.30 -17.89
C ASP A 446 -15.89 -6.36 -18.10
N ILE A 447 -15.40 -5.67 -19.12
CA ILE A 447 -13.99 -5.54 -19.46
C ILE A 447 -13.52 -4.11 -19.22
N LEU A 448 -12.45 -3.98 -18.46
CA LEU A 448 -11.68 -2.76 -18.28
C LEU A 448 -10.32 -2.88 -18.98
N THR A 449 -9.93 -1.84 -19.72
CA THR A 449 -8.62 -1.77 -20.39
C THR A 449 -8.14 -0.34 -20.59
N ILE A 450 -6.85 -0.16 -20.89
CA ILE A 450 -6.22 1.13 -21.16
C ILE A 450 -5.65 1.20 -22.59
N ALA A 451 -5.98 2.29 -23.27
CA ALA A 451 -5.40 2.65 -24.56
C ALA A 451 -4.59 3.96 -24.47
N ILE A 452 -3.41 4.00 -25.07
CA ILE A 452 -2.44 5.10 -25.00
C ILE A 452 -2.38 5.86 -26.32
N ASN A 453 -2.43 7.19 -26.26
CA ASN A 453 -2.14 8.06 -27.39
C ASN A 453 -0.76 8.71 -27.21
N GLU A 454 0.22 8.12 -27.87
CA GLU A 454 1.64 8.52 -27.85
C GLU A 454 1.89 9.95 -28.40
N SER A 455 0.98 10.49 -29.21
CA SER A 455 1.12 11.86 -29.73
C SER A 455 0.67 12.94 -28.75
N THR A 456 -0.15 12.57 -27.77
CA THR A 456 -0.75 13.50 -26.80
C THR A 456 -0.33 13.26 -25.36
N ASN A 457 0.45 12.21 -25.08
CA ASN A 457 0.86 11.83 -23.72
C ASN A 457 -0.36 11.62 -22.78
N LYS A 458 -1.40 10.96 -23.32
CA LYS A 458 -2.64 10.66 -22.62
C LYS A 458 -3.04 9.21 -22.81
N ALA A 459 -3.58 8.60 -21.76
CA ALA A 459 -4.25 7.32 -21.84
C ALA A 459 -5.76 7.46 -21.66
N ARG A 460 -6.47 6.42 -22.09
CA ARG A 460 -7.91 6.26 -21.97
C ARG A 460 -8.24 4.97 -21.25
N VAL A 461 -8.95 5.09 -20.13
CA VAL A 461 -9.56 3.95 -19.43
C VAL A 461 -10.92 3.70 -20.08
N ILE A 462 -11.16 2.44 -20.46
CA ILE A 462 -12.32 1.99 -21.22
C ILE A 462 -13.03 0.90 -20.42
N ALA A 463 -14.36 1.01 -20.27
CA ALA A 463 -15.21 0.04 -19.57
C ALA A 463 -16.34 -0.45 -20.48
N LEU A 464 -16.38 -1.75 -20.77
CA LEU A 464 -17.31 -2.38 -21.71
C LEU A 464 -18.06 -3.53 -21.04
N GLU A 465 -19.38 -3.52 -21.08
CA GLU A 465 -20.18 -4.70 -20.74
C GLU A 465 -20.23 -5.64 -21.95
N ILE A 466 -19.98 -6.93 -21.72
CA ILE A 466 -19.98 -7.94 -22.77
C ILE A 466 -21.34 -8.64 -22.82
N ASN A 467 -21.93 -8.65 -24.01
CA ASN A 467 -23.19 -9.32 -24.26
C ASN A 467 -22.95 -10.75 -24.75
N SER A 468 -23.81 -11.67 -24.34
CA SER A 468 -23.72 -13.11 -24.70
C SER A 468 -23.78 -13.39 -26.21
N ASN A 469 -24.23 -12.43 -27.01
CA ASN A 469 -24.24 -12.51 -28.47
C ASN A 469 -22.91 -12.08 -29.13
N GLY A 470 -21.85 -11.83 -28.35
CA GLY A 470 -20.55 -11.37 -28.85
C GLY A 470 -20.54 -9.91 -29.32
N THR A 471 -21.32 -9.05 -28.65
CA THR A 471 -21.31 -7.59 -28.83
C THR A 471 -21.03 -6.89 -27.49
N TYR A 472 -20.87 -5.57 -27.48
CA TYR A 472 -20.60 -4.81 -26.27
C TYR A 472 -21.48 -3.57 -26.13
N THR A 473 -21.59 -3.10 -24.89
CA THR A 473 -22.18 -1.81 -24.51
C THR A 473 -21.18 -1.04 -23.66
N ASN A 474 -21.10 0.28 -23.84
CA ASN A 474 -20.27 1.09 -22.97
C ASN A 474 -20.97 1.24 -21.62
N ILE A 475 -20.24 0.99 -20.53
CA ILE A 475 -20.76 1.20 -19.17
C ILE A 475 -20.74 2.70 -18.86
N TRP A 476 -19.63 3.36 -19.23
CA TRP A 476 -19.46 4.78 -19.02
C TRP A 476 -19.94 5.59 -20.23
N ASN A 477 -20.46 6.80 -19.97
CA ASN A 477 -20.88 7.74 -21.02
C ASN A 477 -19.71 8.14 -21.95
N SER A 478 -18.48 8.11 -21.43
CA SER A 478 -17.25 8.33 -22.18
C SER A 478 -16.07 7.62 -21.50
N THR A 479 -15.02 7.37 -22.27
CA THR A 479 -13.75 6.88 -21.72
C THR A 479 -13.11 7.92 -20.79
N GLN A 480 -12.46 7.45 -19.73
CA GLN A 480 -11.81 8.34 -18.76
C GLN A 480 -10.37 8.63 -19.16
N THR A 481 -9.82 9.76 -18.73
CA THR A 481 -8.47 10.22 -19.12
C THR A 481 -7.50 10.12 -17.96
N ILE A 482 -6.30 9.60 -18.24
CA ILE A 482 -5.15 9.73 -17.36
C ILE A 482 -3.98 10.39 -18.10
N ASN A 483 -3.15 11.11 -17.37
CA ASN A 483 -1.94 11.71 -17.90
C ASN A 483 -0.76 10.73 -17.83
N ILE A 484 -0.03 10.62 -18.93
CA ILE A 484 1.15 9.75 -19.05
C ILE A 484 2.27 10.50 -19.78
N SER A 485 3.34 10.80 -19.07
CA SER A 485 4.52 11.51 -19.54
C SER A 485 5.46 10.62 -20.35
N ASP A 486 5.52 9.32 -20.05
CA ASP A 486 6.22 8.31 -20.85
C ASP A 486 5.26 7.65 -21.87
N PRO A 487 5.51 7.74 -23.19
CA PRO A 487 4.71 7.05 -24.20
C PRO A 487 5.01 5.53 -24.31
N TYR A 488 6.02 5.02 -23.61
CA TYR A 488 6.44 3.62 -23.61
C TYR A 488 6.44 2.97 -22.20
N PRO A 489 5.38 3.11 -21.39
CA PRO A 489 5.34 2.43 -20.10
C PRO A 489 5.35 0.92 -20.36
N LEU A 490 6.13 0.18 -19.55
CA LEU A 490 6.19 -1.28 -19.65
C LEU A 490 4.80 -1.91 -19.46
N ALA A 491 3.98 -1.39 -18.55
CA ALA A 491 2.53 -1.62 -18.45
C ALA A 491 1.86 -0.52 -17.62
N ILE A 492 0.56 -0.32 -17.84
CA ILE A 492 -0.35 0.37 -16.91
C ILE A 492 -1.38 -0.67 -16.50
N GLU A 493 -1.52 -0.91 -15.19
CA GLU A 493 -2.51 -1.84 -14.65
C GLU A 493 -3.77 -1.07 -14.20
N ILE A 494 -4.86 -1.81 -14.06
CA ILE A 494 -6.12 -1.34 -13.49
C ILE A 494 -6.39 -2.23 -12.29
N SER A 495 -6.89 -1.62 -11.22
CA SER A 495 -7.39 -2.35 -10.06
C SER A 495 -8.84 -1.98 -9.84
N VAL A 496 -9.63 -2.94 -9.38
CA VAL A 496 -11.03 -2.75 -9.02
C VAL A 496 -11.31 -3.36 -7.66
N GLY A 497 -12.24 -2.77 -6.93
CA GLY A 497 -12.59 -3.19 -5.57
C GLY A 497 -13.70 -2.32 -5.00
N ASP A 498 -14.42 -2.82 -4.01
CA ASP A 498 -15.35 -2.02 -3.22
C ASP A 498 -14.57 -1.30 -2.10
N LEU A 499 -14.10 -0.08 -2.35
CA LEU A 499 -13.17 0.61 -1.45
C LEU A 499 -13.86 1.14 -0.20
N ASN A 500 -15.15 1.42 -0.28
CA ASN A 500 -15.93 2.03 0.79
C ASN A 500 -17.03 1.10 1.32
N ASN A 501 -17.03 -0.17 0.91
CA ASN A 501 -18.00 -1.18 1.34
C ASN A 501 -19.47 -0.80 1.05
N ASP A 502 -19.75 -0.14 -0.09
CA ASP A 502 -21.10 0.29 -0.49
C ASP A 502 -21.86 -0.71 -1.38
N GLY A 503 -21.18 -1.75 -1.90
CA GLY A 503 -21.77 -2.68 -2.87
C GLY A 503 -21.34 -2.49 -4.32
N ASN A 504 -20.64 -1.41 -4.64
CA ASN A 504 -20.20 -1.04 -5.98
C ASN A 504 -18.68 -1.07 -6.05
N LEU A 505 -18.15 -1.35 -7.23
CA LEU A 505 -16.70 -1.34 -7.44
C LEU A 505 -16.24 0.06 -7.84
N GLU A 506 -15.21 0.54 -7.17
CA GLU A 506 -14.35 1.61 -7.67
C GLU A 506 -13.31 1.06 -8.66
N VAL A 507 -12.85 1.93 -9.54
CA VAL A 507 -11.76 1.68 -10.49
C VAL A 507 -10.60 2.60 -10.14
N VAL A 508 -9.44 2.01 -9.86
CA VAL A 508 -8.22 2.72 -9.47
C VAL A 508 -7.15 2.55 -10.54
N VAL A 509 -6.56 3.68 -10.98
CA VAL A 509 -5.44 3.69 -11.94
C VAL A 509 -4.39 4.70 -11.52
N VAL A 510 -3.13 4.28 -11.53
CA VAL A 510 -1.97 5.14 -11.24
C VAL A 510 -1.44 5.76 -12.54
N GLY A 511 -1.59 7.08 -12.67
CA GLY A 511 -1.01 7.89 -13.75
C GLY A 511 0.30 8.56 -13.32
N ASP A 512 0.92 9.35 -14.20
CA ASP A 512 2.20 10.01 -13.89
C ASP A 512 2.07 11.21 -12.96
N ASP A 513 0.85 11.71 -12.76
CA ASP A 513 0.54 12.87 -11.94
C ASP A 513 -0.26 12.54 -10.68
N GLY A 514 -0.64 11.26 -10.49
CA GLY A 514 -1.44 10.87 -9.34
C GLY A 514 -2.24 9.58 -9.51
N ILE A 515 -2.99 9.26 -8.45
CA ILE A 515 -3.94 8.16 -8.41
C ILE A 515 -5.31 8.69 -8.81
N TYR A 516 -5.94 8.03 -9.77
CA TYR A 516 -7.30 8.31 -10.20
C TYR A 516 -8.23 7.25 -9.63
N ILE A 517 -9.33 7.70 -9.02
CA ILE A 517 -10.35 6.83 -8.42
C ILE A 517 -11.69 7.19 -9.05
N TRP A 518 -12.30 6.27 -9.79
CA TRP A 518 -13.63 6.43 -10.35
C TRP A 518 -14.62 5.48 -9.70
N SER A 519 -15.87 5.93 -9.55
CA SER A 519 -17.00 5.04 -9.27
C SER A 519 -17.26 4.07 -10.43
N ASN A 520 -18.06 3.03 -10.18
CA ASN A 520 -18.54 2.10 -11.21
C ASN A 520 -19.19 2.79 -12.44
N THR A 521 -19.79 3.97 -12.25
CA THR A 521 -20.41 4.76 -13.34
C THR A 521 -19.41 5.55 -14.19
N GLY A 522 -18.13 5.58 -13.79
CA GLY A 522 -17.07 6.35 -14.45
C GLY A 522 -17.02 7.81 -14.00
N SER A 523 -17.77 8.19 -12.98
CA SER A 523 -17.62 9.51 -12.33
C SER A 523 -16.36 9.51 -11.48
N LEU A 524 -15.50 10.52 -11.65
CA LEU A 524 -14.28 10.66 -10.84
C LEU A 524 -14.69 10.92 -9.40
N PHE A 525 -14.40 9.97 -8.52
CA PHE A 525 -14.65 10.08 -7.09
C PHE A 525 -13.61 11.02 -6.47
N ASN A 526 -12.33 10.73 -6.70
CA ASN A 526 -11.21 11.53 -6.21
C ASN A 526 -9.97 11.41 -7.11
N PHE A 527 -9.06 12.36 -6.99
CA PHE A 527 -7.74 12.35 -7.63
C PHE A 527 -6.69 12.74 -6.59
N VAL A 528 -5.78 11.83 -6.29
CA VAL A 528 -4.69 12.04 -5.33
C VAL A 528 -3.45 12.48 -6.10
N PRO A 529 -3.04 13.77 -6.04
CA PRO A 529 -1.91 14.26 -6.80
C PRO A 529 -0.60 13.73 -6.23
N LEU A 530 0.24 13.13 -7.08
CA LEU A 530 1.53 12.59 -6.71
C LEU A 530 2.61 13.11 -7.66
N ASN A 531 3.81 13.35 -7.13
CA ASN A 531 4.94 13.85 -7.90
C ASN A 531 6.10 12.87 -7.77
N PHE A 532 6.04 11.77 -8.52
CA PHE A 532 7.10 10.77 -8.54
C PHE A 532 7.92 10.92 -9.83
N PRO A 533 9.21 11.28 -9.73
CA PRO A 533 10.06 11.41 -10.90
C PRO A 533 10.40 10.05 -11.55
N ASP A 534 10.19 8.93 -10.85
CA ASP A 534 10.53 7.59 -11.31
C ASP A 534 9.54 6.56 -10.75
N MET A 535 8.57 6.12 -11.57
CA MET A 535 7.66 5.01 -11.22
C MET A 535 8.08 3.77 -12.02
N SER A 536 8.69 2.81 -11.31
CA SER A 536 9.10 1.50 -11.86
C SER A 536 7.92 0.57 -12.16
N GLY A 537 6.71 0.88 -11.66
CA GLY A 537 5.46 0.15 -11.93
C GLY A 537 4.22 1.01 -11.65
N ARG A 538 3.08 0.65 -12.26
CA ARG A 538 1.80 1.39 -12.17
C ARG A 538 0.64 0.46 -11.85
N LEU A 539 0.68 -0.13 -10.66
CA LEU A 539 -0.40 -0.93 -10.07
C LEU A 539 -0.73 -0.35 -8.69
N ALA A 540 -2.02 -0.24 -8.40
CA ALA A 540 -2.51 -0.07 -7.04
C ALA A 540 -2.94 -1.44 -6.49
N LEU A 541 -2.57 -1.77 -5.27
CA LEU A 541 -3.25 -2.85 -4.54
C LEU A 541 -4.34 -2.24 -3.67
N LEU A 542 -5.39 -3.00 -3.43
CA LEU A 542 -6.60 -2.53 -2.73
C LEU A 542 -6.87 -3.48 -1.57
N ALA A 543 -6.69 -3.01 -0.34
CA ALA A 543 -6.94 -3.79 0.86
C ALA A 543 -7.07 -2.88 2.09
N ASP A 544 -7.89 -3.28 3.06
CA ASP A 544 -7.89 -2.71 4.41
C ASP A 544 -6.54 -3.02 5.07
N VAL A 545 -5.75 -2.01 5.44
CA VAL A 545 -4.45 -2.20 6.13
C VAL A 545 -4.39 -1.53 7.49
N ASP A 546 -5.41 -0.76 7.87
CA ASP A 546 -5.48 -0.03 9.14
C ASP A 546 -6.69 -0.38 10.04
N ASN A 547 -7.48 -1.37 9.61
CA ASN A 547 -8.63 -1.96 10.30
C ASN A 547 -9.78 -0.98 10.54
N ASP A 548 -10.01 -0.07 9.60
CA ASP A 548 -11.17 0.81 9.61
C ASP A 548 -12.36 0.28 8.77
N HIS A 549 -12.20 -0.91 8.18
CA HIS A 549 -13.18 -1.60 7.34
C HIS A 549 -13.48 -0.95 5.99
N GLU A 550 -12.63 -0.03 5.54
CA GLU A 550 -12.54 0.45 4.17
C GLU A 550 -11.24 -0.07 3.53
N ALA A 551 -11.21 -0.24 2.21
CA ALA A 551 -9.98 -0.66 1.54
C ALA A 551 -9.10 0.56 1.21
N GLU A 552 -7.85 0.53 1.65
CA GLU A 552 -6.84 1.50 1.25
C GLU A 552 -6.30 1.24 -0.16
N ILE A 553 -5.63 2.25 -0.70
CA ILE A 553 -4.91 2.21 -1.98
C ILE A 553 -3.41 2.16 -1.71
N ILE A 554 -2.80 1.01 -1.95
CA ILE A 554 -1.37 0.77 -1.73
C ILE A 554 -0.62 0.88 -3.05
N ILE A 555 0.44 1.68 -3.08
CA ILE A 555 1.29 1.88 -4.27
C ILE A 555 2.78 1.75 -3.93
N THR A 556 3.59 1.47 -4.95
CA THR A 556 5.05 1.40 -4.82
C THR A 556 5.75 2.33 -5.79
N TYR A 557 6.80 3.00 -5.33
CA TYR A 557 7.67 3.84 -6.17
C TYR A 557 9.10 3.85 -5.64
N GLY A 558 10.08 3.53 -6.50
CA GLY A 558 11.48 3.38 -6.09
C GLY A 558 11.62 2.37 -4.95
N LYS A 559 11.93 2.85 -3.75
CA LYS A 559 12.16 2.05 -2.53
C LYS A 559 11.04 2.15 -1.50
N THR A 560 9.91 2.71 -1.91
CA THR A 560 8.84 3.11 -1.01
C THR A 560 7.56 2.36 -1.33
N ILE A 561 6.89 1.89 -0.28
CA ILE A 561 5.50 1.46 -0.30
C ILE A 561 4.69 2.50 0.46
N ASP A 562 3.62 3.01 -0.13
CA ASP A 562 2.80 4.08 0.43
C ASP A 562 1.33 3.67 0.35
N ALA A 563 0.50 4.15 1.28
CA ALA A 563 -0.92 3.82 1.32
C ALA A 563 -1.76 5.06 1.57
N TYR A 564 -2.89 5.12 0.88
CA TYR A 564 -3.81 6.25 0.88
C TYR A 564 -5.25 5.77 1.08
N LYS A 565 -6.01 6.49 1.88
CA LYS A 565 -7.47 6.35 1.94
C LYS A 565 -8.10 6.87 0.65
N MET A 566 -9.36 6.53 0.42
CA MET A 566 -10.09 6.97 -0.78
C MET A 566 -10.21 8.51 -0.88
N ASP A 567 -10.19 9.22 0.25
CA ASP A 567 -10.17 10.69 0.31
C ASP A 567 -8.80 11.33 -0.01
N GLY A 568 -7.76 10.50 -0.18
CA GLY A 568 -6.40 10.91 -0.51
C GLY A 568 -5.51 11.23 0.70
N THR A 569 -6.01 11.07 1.92
CA THR A 569 -5.18 11.14 3.13
C THR A 569 -4.26 9.93 3.22
N ARG A 570 -3.07 10.12 3.79
CA ARG A 570 -2.11 9.03 4.03
C ARG A 570 -2.54 8.19 5.21
N VAL A 571 -2.29 6.89 5.09
CA VAL A 571 -2.60 5.90 6.11
C VAL A 571 -1.49 5.90 7.17
N LEU A 572 -1.87 5.75 8.44
CA LEU A 572 -0.92 5.68 9.54
C LEU A 572 0.01 4.47 9.36
N GLY A 573 1.30 4.65 9.64
CA GLY A 573 2.32 3.63 9.45
C GLY A 573 3.08 3.68 8.11
N PHE A 574 2.53 4.39 7.10
CA PHE A 574 3.15 4.55 5.77
C PHE A 574 3.85 5.90 5.61
N PRO A 575 4.98 6.00 4.89
CA PRO A 575 5.50 5.00 3.97
C PRO A 575 6.36 3.92 4.64
N LEU A 576 6.32 2.72 4.10
CA LEU A 576 7.29 1.65 4.38
C LEU A 576 8.48 1.78 3.42
N GLN A 577 9.68 1.43 3.91
CA GLN A 577 10.93 1.61 3.17
C GLN A 577 11.68 0.29 3.02
N VAL A 578 12.24 0.08 1.82
CA VAL A 578 13.20 -1.01 1.52
C VAL A 578 14.57 -0.45 1.16
N GLU A 579 15.57 -1.33 1.08
CA GLU A 579 16.97 -0.92 0.81
C GLU A 579 17.27 -0.67 -0.68
N GLU A 580 16.63 -1.41 -1.58
CA GLU A 580 16.83 -1.36 -3.03
C GLU A 580 15.52 -1.10 -3.79
N ASP A 581 15.60 -0.78 -5.07
CA ASP A 581 14.40 -0.47 -5.86
C ASP A 581 13.48 -1.69 -5.98
N ILE A 582 12.18 -1.43 -5.88
CA ILE A 582 11.10 -2.39 -6.05
C ILE A 582 10.87 -2.52 -7.57
N GLU A 583 11.15 -3.70 -8.11
CA GLU A 583 11.00 -3.99 -9.55
C GLU A 583 9.74 -4.82 -9.89
N GLY A 584 9.29 -5.68 -8.97
CA GLY A 584 8.00 -6.37 -9.05
C GLY A 584 6.92 -5.64 -8.24
N TYR A 585 5.71 -6.18 -8.17
CA TYR A 585 4.65 -5.65 -7.31
C TYR A 585 4.54 -6.44 -5.98
N PRO A 586 4.11 -5.79 -4.90
CA PRO A 586 3.82 -6.47 -3.64
C PRO A 586 2.61 -7.41 -3.75
N CYS A 587 2.40 -8.19 -2.69
CA CYS A 587 1.18 -8.94 -2.43
C CYS A 587 0.68 -8.59 -1.02
N ILE A 588 -0.63 -8.45 -0.85
CA ILE A 588 -1.30 -8.28 0.44
C ILE A 588 -2.09 -9.55 0.71
N ALA A 589 -1.83 -10.18 1.84
CA ALA A 589 -2.50 -11.41 2.29
C ALA A 589 -2.21 -11.65 3.76
N ASP A 590 -3.15 -12.30 4.46
CA ASP A 590 -2.84 -12.97 5.73
C ASP A 590 -2.06 -14.26 5.40
N ILE A 591 -0.74 -14.21 5.61
CA ILE A 591 0.15 -15.32 5.27
C ILE A 591 0.43 -16.24 6.45
N ASP A 592 0.27 -15.76 7.69
CA ASP A 592 0.48 -16.53 8.92
C ASP A 592 -0.84 -16.99 9.60
N ASN A 593 -1.97 -16.70 8.97
CA ASN A 593 -3.33 -17.05 9.38
C ASN A 593 -3.66 -16.57 10.80
N ASP A 594 -3.18 -15.38 11.17
CA ASP A 594 -3.43 -14.79 12.48
C ASP A 594 -4.61 -13.81 12.50
N GLY A 595 -5.26 -13.60 11.35
CA GLY A 595 -6.43 -12.74 11.21
C GLY A 595 -6.10 -11.27 10.93
N GLN A 596 -4.83 -10.93 10.68
CA GLN A 596 -4.40 -9.65 10.11
C GLN A 596 -3.66 -9.89 8.81
N ASN A 597 -3.72 -8.95 7.86
CA ASN A 597 -2.96 -9.11 6.63
C ASN A 597 -1.52 -8.56 6.72
N GLU A 598 -0.66 -9.13 5.91
CA GLU A 598 0.71 -8.68 5.70
C GLU A 598 0.89 -8.03 4.33
N ILE A 599 1.89 -7.14 4.23
CA ILE A 599 2.40 -6.62 2.96
C ILE A 599 3.73 -7.28 2.64
N ILE A 600 3.77 -8.07 1.56
CA ILE A 600 4.95 -8.82 1.13
C ILE A 600 5.51 -8.22 -0.16
N VAL A 601 6.81 -7.92 -0.19
CA VAL A 601 7.46 -7.31 -1.37
C VAL A 601 8.89 -7.80 -1.56
N GLY A 602 9.33 -7.86 -2.83
CA GLY A 602 10.73 -8.10 -3.20
C GLY A 602 11.48 -6.80 -3.46
N SER A 603 12.72 -6.71 -2.97
CA SER A 603 13.64 -5.58 -3.22
C SER A 603 15.07 -6.08 -3.25
N GLY A 604 15.79 -5.86 -4.36
CA GLY A 604 17.08 -6.49 -4.60
C GLY A 604 16.95 -8.02 -4.53
N SER A 605 17.78 -8.70 -3.76
CA SER A 605 17.65 -10.14 -3.47
C SER A 605 16.91 -10.45 -2.17
N LYS A 606 16.18 -9.48 -1.60
CA LYS A 606 15.50 -9.60 -0.30
C LYS A 606 13.99 -9.63 -0.44
N VAL A 607 13.33 -10.48 0.36
CA VAL A 607 11.88 -10.46 0.57
C VAL A 607 11.60 -9.80 1.91
N TYR A 608 10.69 -8.84 1.94
CA TYR A 608 10.19 -8.17 3.14
C TYR A 608 8.73 -8.55 3.37
N ALA A 609 8.32 -8.64 4.63
CA ALA A 609 6.93 -8.82 5.03
C ALA A 609 6.68 -7.96 6.28
N TRP A 610 5.73 -7.03 6.20
CA TRP A 610 5.27 -6.23 7.33
C TRP A 610 3.92 -6.72 7.81
N LYS A 611 3.76 -6.78 9.13
CA LYS A 611 2.50 -7.10 9.77
C LYS A 611 1.67 -5.84 9.89
N THR A 612 0.52 -5.80 9.21
CA THR A 612 -0.44 -4.70 9.37
C THR A 612 -1.45 -5.04 10.46
N VAL A 613 -2.40 -4.14 10.71
CA VAL A 613 -3.56 -4.44 11.56
C VAL A 613 -4.81 -4.75 10.74
N GLY A 614 -4.72 -4.66 9.41
CA GLY A 614 -5.85 -4.67 8.50
C GLY A 614 -6.55 -6.01 8.35
N ASN A 615 -7.83 -5.95 8.00
CA ASN A 615 -8.70 -7.11 7.88
C ASN A 615 -8.44 -7.89 6.57
N PRO A 616 -8.04 -9.18 6.64
CA PRO A 616 -7.80 -9.98 5.44
C PRO A 616 -9.05 -10.34 4.64
N ASP A 617 -10.25 -10.20 5.22
CA ASP A 617 -11.51 -10.36 4.50
C ASP A 617 -11.81 -9.18 3.55
N ILE A 618 -11.10 -8.07 3.69
CA ILE A 618 -11.23 -6.86 2.87
C ILE A 618 -9.96 -6.67 2.04
N ILE A 619 -9.60 -7.72 1.29
CA ILE A 619 -8.56 -7.66 0.26
C ILE A 619 -9.25 -7.71 -1.09
N GLU A 620 -9.45 -6.54 -1.68
CA GLU A 620 -10.14 -6.38 -2.95
C GLU A 620 -9.23 -6.70 -4.15
N TRP A 621 -7.98 -6.24 -4.10
CA TRP A 621 -6.98 -6.48 -5.14
C TRP A 621 -5.61 -6.68 -4.50
N GLY A 622 -5.37 -7.89 -3.99
CA GLY A 622 -4.19 -8.19 -3.16
C GLY A 622 -2.89 -8.44 -3.92
N CYS A 623 -2.93 -8.88 -5.18
CA CYS A 623 -1.71 -9.22 -5.94
C CYS A 623 -1.79 -8.82 -7.42
N GLN A 624 -0.65 -8.89 -8.11
CA GLN A 624 -0.62 -8.60 -9.55
C GLN A 624 -1.55 -9.58 -10.30
N ARG A 625 -2.54 -9.05 -11.02
CA ARG A 625 -3.60 -9.81 -11.73
C ARG A 625 -4.70 -10.41 -10.85
N ALA A 626 -4.93 -9.82 -9.67
CA ALA A 626 -6.04 -10.07 -8.73
C ALA A 626 -6.01 -11.40 -7.96
N ASN A 627 -5.43 -12.46 -8.52
CA ASN A 627 -5.46 -13.78 -7.90
C ASN A 627 -4.21 -14.62 -8.20
N PRO A 628 -3.96 -15.69 -7.43
CA PRO A 628 -2.77 -16.53 -7.59
C PRO A 628 -2.64 -17.21 -8.96
N LEU A 629 -3.76 -17.36 -9.68
CA LEU A 629 -3.82 -17.96 -11.02
C LEU A 629 -3.42 -16.98 -12.14
N ASN A 630 -3.19 -15.71 -11.80
CA ASN A 630 -2.87 -14.59 -12.70
C ASN A 630 -3.94 -14.25 -13.76
N THR A 631 -5.21 -14.64 -13.57
CA THR A 631 -6.22 -14.55 -14.63
C THR A 631 -6.68 -13.13 -14.95
N GLY A 632 -6.44 -12.15 -14.06
CA GLY A 632 -6.96 -10.79 -14.23
C GLY A 632 -8.49 -10.68 -14.14
N GLU A 633 -9.15 -11.73 -13.65
CA GLU A 633 -10.55 -11.73 -13.30
C GLU A 633 -10.68 -11.37 -11.82
N TYR A 634 -11.35 -10.25 -11.54
CA TYR A 634 -11.77 -9.89 -10.19
C TYR A 634 -13.06 -10.63 -9.87
N THR A 635 -13.04 -11.31 -8.72
CA THR A 635 -14.21 -11.91 -8.10
C THR A 635 -14.32 -11.32 -6.71
N PRO A 636 -15.43 -10.65 -6.36
CA PRO A 636 -15.58 -10.08 -5.04
C PRO A 636 -15.50 -11.17 -3.99
N VAL A 637 -14.91 -10.86 -2.82
CA VAL A 637 -14.95 -11.74 -1.66
C VAL A 637 -16.42 -12.03 -1.34
N PRO A 638 -16.87 -13.29 -1.36
CA PRO A 638 -18.27 -13.61 -1.13
C PRO A 638 -18.66 -13.15 0.26
N CYS A 639 -19.65 -12.27 0.35
CA CYS A 639 -20.19 -11.89 1.64
C CYS A 639 -20.79 -13.10 2.35
N GLN A 640 -20.24 -13.40 3.53
CA GLN A 640 -20.72 -14.51 4.32
C GLN A 640 -22.05 -14.15 4.98
N ASP A 641 -23.10 -14.90 4.66
CA ASP A 641 -24.36 -14.85 5.40
C ASP A 641 -24.14 -15.45 6.80
N ILE A 642 -24.71 -14.80 7.82
CA ILE A 642 -24.70 -15.28 9.20
C ILE A 642 -26.04 -15.95 9.50
N ILE A 643 -25.98 -17.17 10.05
CA ILE A 643 -27.16 -17.91 10.50
C ILE A 643 -27.08 -18.12 12.01
N ILE A 644 -27.96 -17.43 12.74
CA ILE A 644 -28.18 -17.67 14.17
C ILE A 644 -29.07 -18.91 14.27
N SER A 645 -28.44 -20.02 14.60
CA SER A 645 -29.02 -21.36 14.49
C SER A 645 -30.23 -21.57 15.40
N GLU A 646 -31.12 -22.50 15.03
CA GLU A 646 -32.31 -22.80 15.83
C GLU A 646 -31.98 -23.10 17.30
N ASN A 647 -32.78 -22.56 18.22
CA ASN A 647 -32.64 -22.75 19.67
C ASN A 647 -31.32 -22.23 20.28
N THR A 648 -30.59 -21.33 19.61
CA THR A 648 -29.42 -20.66 20.18
C THR A 648 -29.76 -19.29 20.76
N ILE A 649 -28.90 -18.80 21.66
CA ILE A 649 -28.92 -17.43 22.14
C ILE A 649 -27.52 -16.87 21.95
N GLU A 650 -27.41 -15.84 21.11
CA GLU A 650 -26.17 -15.13 20.85
C GLU A 650 -26.28 -13.69 21.36
N THR A 651 -25.16 -13.18 21.87
CA THR A 651 -25.06 -11.80 22.36
C THR A 651 -23.76 -11.21 21.86
N TRP A 652 -23.88 -10.22 20.98
CA TRP A 652 -22.77 -9.44 20.44
C TRP A 652 -22.57 -8.22 21.33
N ILE A 653 -21.33 -8.02 21.76
CA ILE A 653 -20.92 -6.99 22.74
C ILE A 653 -19.80 -6.08 22.19
N THR A 654 -19.44 -6.27 20.94
CA THR A 654 -18.47 -5.51 20.17
C THR A 654 -19.09 -5.14 18.84
N ASP A 655 -18.56 -4.14 18.16
CA ASP A 655 -19.06 -3.76 16.86
C ASP A 655 -18.87 -4.92 15.85
N HIS A 656 -19.84 -5.07 14.95
CA HIS A 656 -19.83 -6.12 13.92
C HIS A 656 -20.07 -5.48 12.56
N TYR A 657 -19.29 -5.87 11.56
CA TYR A 657 -19.38 -5.38 10.18
C TYR A 657 -19.78 -6.53 9.27
N ILE A 658 -21.07 -6.58 8.94
CA ILE A 658 -21.68 -7.70 8.23
C ILE A 658 -22.01 -7.28 6.82
N CYS A 659 -21.29 -7.84 5.86
CA CYS A 659 -21.53 -7.56 4.45
C CYS A 659 -22.60 -8.48 3.82
N GLY A 660 -22.88 -9.63 4.46
CA GLY A 660 -23.94 -10.59 4.09
C GLY A 660 -25.26 -10.41 4.85
N ASN A 661 -26.22 -11.31 4.63
CA ASN A 661 -27.49 -11.32 5.35
C ASN A 661 -27.33 -11.97 6.72
N ILE A 662 -28.18 -11.57 7.67
CA ILE A 662 -28.34 -12.28 8.94
C ILE A 662 -29.68 -13.01 8.92
N THR A 663 -29.68 -14.32 9.14
CA THR A 663 -30.89 -15.11 9.36
C THR A 663 -30.96 -15.56 10.81
N ILE A 664 -32.03 -15.19 11.51
CA ILE A 664 -32.34 -15.68 12.86
C ILE A 664 -33.39 -16.78 12.73
N GLU A 665 -32.97 -18.02 12.95
CA GLU A 665 -33.83 -19.20 12.81
C GLU A 665 -34.85 -19.34 13.95
N PRO A 666 -35.89 -20.19 13.83
CA PRO A 666 -36.90 -20.38 14.86
C PRO A 666 -36.32 -20.68 16.25
N ASN A 667 -36.90 -20.07 17.28
CA ASN A 667 -36.48 -20.15 18.68
C ASN A 667 -35.05 -19.65 18.96
N ALA A 668 -34.38 -19.05 17.97
CA ALA A 668 -33.09 -18.42 18.17
C ALA A 668 -33.25 -16.97 18.66
N THR A 669 -32.27 -16.46 19.40
CA THR A 669 -32.22 -15.05 19.82
C THR A 669 -30.86 -14.46 19.52
N LEU A 670 -30.82 -13.37 18.73
CA LEU A 670 -29.64 -12.52 18.60
C LEU A 670 -29.83 -11.26 19.45
N THR A 671 -28.85 -10.94 20.28
CA THR A 671 -28.81 -9.69 21.06
C THR A 671 -27.64 -8.81 20.64
N ILE A 672 -27.92 -7.59 20.22
CA ILE A 672 -26.94 -6.51 20.02
C ILE A 672 -26.93 -5.68 21.30
N LEU A 673 -25.84 -5.72 22.06
CA LEU A 673 -25.74 -5.13 23.41
C LEU A 673 -24.70 -4.01 23.45
N ASP A 674 -25.18 -2.78 23.59
CA ASP A 674 -24.36 -1.56 23.75
C ASP A 674 -23.25 -1.40 22.69
N ASN A 675 -23.48 -1.93 21.47
CA ASN A 675 -22.56 -1.93 20.34
C ASN A 675 -23.25 -1.57 19.02
N ILE A 676 -22.47 -1.35 17.96
CA ILE A 676 -22.92 -1.03 16.61
C ILE A 676 -22.86 -2.28 15.71
N LEU A 677 -23.96 -2.57 15.01
CA LEU A 677 -24.01 -3.54 13.93
C LEU A 677 -24.05 -2.78 12.61
N HIS A 678 -22.94 -2.77 11.89
CA HIS A 678 -22.82 -2.21 10.54
C HIS A 678 -23.24 -3.25 9.52
N MET A 679 -24.20 -2.92 8.66
CA MET A 679 -24.73 -3.80 7.63
C MET A 679 -24.43 -3.22 6.25
N ARG A 680 -24.05 -4.05 5.26
CA ARG A 680 -23.96 -3.56 3.88
C ARG A 680 -25.34 -3.09 3.39
N LYS A 681 -25.36 -2.09 2.52
CA LYS A 681 -26.58 -1.44 2.01
C LYS A 681 -27.68 -2.42 1.55
N ASN A 682 -27.27 -3.49 0.87
CA ASN A 682 -28.17 -4.50 0.29
C ASN A 682 -28.39 -5.73 1.19
N ALA A 683 -27.71 -5.80 2.34
CA ALA A 683 -27.90 -6.87 3.31
C ALA A 683 -29.19 -6.70 4.09
N THR A 684 -29.77 -7.81 4.55
CA THR A 684 -30.99 -7.83 5.35
C THR A 684 -30.82 -8.64 6.63
N ILE A 685 -31.60 -8.31 7.66
CA ILE A 685 -31.79 -9.19 8.82
C ILE A 685 -33.15 -9.87 8.69
N THR A 686 -33.17 -11.17 8.42
CA THR A 686 -34.40 -11.98 8.34
C THR A 686 -34.61 -12.75 9.63
N ILE A 687 -35.76 -12.55 10.26
CA ILE A 687 -36.14 -13.24 11.50
C ILE A 687 -37.27 -14.20 11.19
N ARG A 688 -37.00 -15.50 11.30
CA ARG A 688 -37.96 -16.57 11.07
C ARG A 688 -38.99 -16.64 12.22
N PRO A 689 -40.19 -17.22 12.00
CA PRO A 689 -41.21 -17.31 13.05
C PRO A 689 -40.68 -17.93 14.34
N SER A 690 -40.97 -17.32 15.49
CA SER A 690 -40.42 -17.64 16.83
C SER A 690 -38.96 -17.27 17.07
N GLY A 691 -38.25 -16.75 16.06
CA GLY A 691 -36.95 -16.11 16.22
C GLY A 691 -37.08 -14.71 16.83
N LYS A 692 -35.96 -14.22 17.38
CA LYS A 692 -35.92 -12.95 18.10
C LYS A 692 -34.64 -12.16 17.84
N LEU A 693 -34.79 -10.89 17.47
CA LEU A 693 -33.73 -9.90 17.53
C LEU A 693 -33.95 -8.99 18.75
N VAL A 694 -32.92 -8.75 19.54
CA VAL A 694 -32.92 -7.80 20.65
C VAL A 694 -31.84 -6.76 20.39
N VAL A 695 -32.20 -5.49 20.30
CA VAL A 695 -31.23 -4.39 20.28
C VAL A 695 -31.35 -3.67 21.61
N ASN A 696 -30.31 -3.73 22.43
CA ASN A 696 -30.31 -3.23 23.79
C ASN A 696 -29.18 -2.22 23.97
N GLY A 697 -29.50 -0.93 23.89
CA GLY A 697 -28.51 0.16 23.90
C GLY A 697 -27.61 0.23 22.66
N GLY A 698 -27.69 -0.76 21.76
CA GLY A 698 -26.93 -0.80 20.52
C GLY A 698 -27.57 -0.04 19.34
N ILE A 699 -26.81 0.07 18.26
CA ILE A 699 -27.19 0.72 17.00
C ILE A 699 -27.11 -0.32 15.90
N ILE A 700 -28.10 -0.41 15.02
CA ILE A 700 -27.95 -1.08 13.72
C ILE A 700 -27.92 0.02 12.67
N THR A 701 -26.90 0.03 11.82
CA THR A 701 -26.72 1.03 10.78
C THR A 701 -26.21 0.38 9.51
N ASN A 702 -26.32 1.04 8.35
CA ASN A 702 -25.54 0.62 7.21
C ASN A 702 -24.07 1.08 7.34
N SER A 703 -23.17 0.42 6.62
CA SER A 703 -21.74 0.76 6.55
C SER A 703 -21.45 2.15 5.96
N ASN A 704 -22.43 2.82 5.32
CA ASN A 704 -22.23 4.12 4.66
C ASN A 704 -23.34 5.14 4.95
N ASP A 705 -22.95 6.31 5.48
CA ASP A 705 -23.82 7.36 6.06
C ASP A 705 -24.76 8.13 5.08
N TYR A 706 -25.03 7.66 3.87
CA TYR A 706 -25.70 8.49 2.85
C TYR A 706 -26.92 7.90 2.12
N GLU A 707 -27.40 6.68 2.41
CA GLU A 707 -28.66 6.15 1.85
C GLU A 707 -29.43 5.21 2.80
N MET A 708 -30.69 4.86 2.48
CA MET A 708 -31.54 3.99 3.30
C MET A 708 -31.11 2.51 3.21
N TRP A 709 -30.91 1.87 4.35
CA TRP A 709 -30.64 0.43 4.49
C TRP A 709 -31.90 -0.43 4.20
N SER A 710 -31.73 -1.59 3.55
CA SER A 710 -32.82 -2.51 3.19
C SER A 710 -33.59 -3.07 4.40
N GLY A 711 -32.98 -3.09 5.58
CA GLY A 711 -33.65 -3.21 6.87
C GLY A 711 -33.89 -4.64 7.38
N ILE A 712 -34.89 -4.74 8.27
CA ILE A 712 -35.21 -5.97 9.02
C ILE A 712 -36.53 -6.59 8.49
N ILE A 713 -36.47 -7.86 8.12
CA ILE A 713 -37.61 -8.68 7.68
C ILE A 713 -38.07 -9.54 8.85
N VAL A 714 -39.30 -9.32 9.30
CA VAL A 714 -39.92 -10.05 10.43
C VAL A 714 -41.00 -10.98 9.89
N GLU A 715 -40.77 -12.28 9.94
CA GLU A 715 -41.70 -13.27 9.37
C GLU A 715 -42.76 -13.74 10.36
N GLY A 716 -43.89 -14.20 9.83
CA GLY A 716 -45.02 -14.69 10.61
C GLY A 716 -45.80 -15.80 9.91
N THR A 717 -46.48 -16.62 10.71
CA THR A 717 -47.31 -17.71 10.18
C THR A 717 -48.66 -17.16 9.76
N ALA A 718 -48.95 -17.20 8.45
CA ALA A 718 -50.20 -16.69 7.89
C ALA A 718 -51.45 -17.28 8.57
N ASN A 719 -52.47 -16.44 8.79
CA ASN A 719 -53.76 -16.81 9.41
C ASN A 719 -53.66 -17.33 10.86
N THR A 720 -52.56 -17.04 11.58
CA THR A 720 -52.44 -17.34 13.02
C THR A 720 -52.53 -16.07 13.87
N ALA A 721 -52.87 -16.22 15.15
CA ALA A 721 -52.78 -15.11 16.10
C ALA A 721 -51.31 -14.66 16.22
N GLN A 722 -51.08 -13.35 16.29
CA GLN A 722 -49.74 -12.79 16.52
C GLN A 722 -49.28 -13.11 17.95
N THR A 723 -48.35 -14.06 18.07
CA THR A 723 -47.72 -14.47 19.33
C THR A 723 -46.24 -14.71 19.09
N TYR A 724 -45.43 -14.70 20.14
CA TYR A 724 -44.00 -15.04 20.06
C TYR A 724 -43.71 -16.45 19.52
N ASN A 725 -44.68 -17.35 19.47
CA ASN A 725 -44.52 -18.71 18.95
C ASN A 725 -44.96 -18.85 17.48
N THR A 726 -45.56 -17.82 16.90
CA THR A 726 -46.13 -17.87 15.55
C THR A 726 -45.56 -16.78 14.65
N HIS A 727 -44.90 -15.78 15.24
CA HIS A 727 -44.30 -14.63 14.58
C HIS A 727 -42.93 -14.36 15.18
N ALA A 728 -42.02 -13.85 14.36
CA ALA A 728 -40.76 -13.28 14.78
C ALA A 728 -40.97 -11.99 15.58
N CYS A 729 -39.96 -11.58 16.32
CA CYS A 729 -40.00 -10.32 17.06
C CYS A 729 -38.67 -9.55 17.05
N VAL A 730 -38.79 -8.23 17.10
CA VAL A 730 -37.68 -7.28 17.32
C VAL A 730 -37.98 -6.53 18.61
N ASP A 731 -37.08 -6.62 19.59
CA ASP A 731 -37.17 -5.88 20.85
C ASP A 731 -36.12 -4.76 20.86
N LEU A 732 -36.56 -3.49 20.88
CA LEU A 732 -35.68 -2.33 21.08
C LEU A 732 -35.71 -1.89 22.54
N LYS A 733 -34.54 -1.79 23.17
CA LYS A 733 -34.38 -1.48 24.61
C LYS A 733 -33.29 -0.43 24.82
N ASN A 734 -33.38 0.27 25.94
CA ASN A 734 -32.34 1.17 26.47
C ASN A 734 -31.77 2.18 25.45
N GLY A 735 -32.63 2.77 24.62
CA GLY A 735 -32.21 3.79 23.65
C GLY A 735 -31.64 3.25 22.34
N ALA A 736 -31.85 1.97 22.05
CA ALA A 736 -31.46 1.35 20.79
C ALA A 736 -31.95 2.12 19.55
N LEU A 737 -31.11 2.14 18.52
CA LEU A 737 -31.35 2.81 17.23
C LEU A 737 -31.24 1.80 16.07
N ILE A 738 -32.09 1.97 15.06
CA ILE A 738 -32.03 1.31 13.76
C ILE A 738 -32.21 2.38 12.70
#